data_AF-A0A956X7J7-F1
#
_entry.id   AF-A0A956X7J7-F1
#
_cell.length_a   1.000
_cell.length_b   1.000
_cell.length_c   1.000
_cell.angle_alpha   90.00
_cell.angle_beta   90.00
_cell.angle_gamma   90.00
#
_symmetry.space_group_name_H-M   'P 1'
#
loop_
_entity.id
_entity.type
_entity.pdbx_description
1 polymer ?
#
loop_
_entity_poly.entity_id
_entity_poly.type
_entity_poly.pdbx_seq_one_letter_code
_entity_poly.pdbx_strand_id
1 'polypeptide(L)'
;MSNASKKLTGPEVLPGADVESDCQTIPEEMQVVVVEAEEDAEHEHDVTWEAVGAGGENGRSAATAHPLDNWLPQQTAWAHFLEKIALAVEKPVNRLVGSLQFNPFYHTGTIAFFLLLIVGLTGIYLFMFFQYGYDLSYNAVSRIEGQFIGRTIRAIHRYASGALVITTLLHAYRTLFMERFRGPRWLAWVTGVVMTIFLWVAGVTGYWLIWDQRAQAITDAFVAFLQRFSDWGPVVMLRLIRAEAVQNTWWVIGLIMAVHVVLFVVTAVFFWLHLKRLKRAKWLPDSQWTIGLGLVLLLGAVIFPLGMLPQASFLQLPGTIGIDPIFLFFLPLAGSLAGLVLWISLGVVTVLGLLLPWLSKGKKETPLPKVHILKDRCTGCTKCALDCPYGAIQMVERHDDKPHKFIAIEDPSLCVSCGICVGSCDGVAVTLGNDSPEVLWSTVAAQLTLAQAKAPEGQVKVIFTCERHAAHGARPFLASNGRHTTDTAVEVITLPCVGTAPPDLLVRTLNAGATAVQVVGCPPDDCSNREGNLWTEQRLTRQRVPRLKRAYANAPITAAWLPPNDFQRAIELKPVLTVNETTGAEEPDYLASRRMFLPFTWRNIATAFALLAVVMVIQIFMTDLPFRPQPKQPVVLQIALPEPQLPLGPVTAVSAPPAMQMQLLVDGDVLLTRPLAVNDWTITPPGPIFLEQTIAPGEHHVKLQYATDPASLKLVLFDETAVLKPGQILRLEFEAPATPGCLRDCP
;
A
#
# COMPACT_ATOMS: atom_id res chain seq x y z
N MET A 1 4.22 45.00 -14.55
CA MET A 1 3.72 45.62 -15.79
C MET A 1 3.74 44.59 -16.90
N SER A 2 2.68 44.61 -17.72
CA SER A 2 2.37 43.80 -18.91
C SER A 2 1.71 42.43 -18.70
N ASN A 3 0.40 42.45 -18.97
CA ASN A 3 -0.56 41.36 -19.13
C ASN A 3 -0.30 40.54 -20.40
N ALA A 4 -0.51 39.23 -20.34
CA ALA A 4 -0.83 38.44 -21.53
C ALA A 4 -1.85 37.33 -21.18
N SER A 5 -3.11 37.61 -21.51
CA SER A 5 -4.24 36.69 -21.50
C SER A 5 -4.06 35.62 -22.57
N LYS A 6 -4.12 34.34 -22.18
CA LYS A 6 -4.12 33.19 -23.11
C LYS A 6 -5.56 32.72 -23.31
N LYS A 7 -6.09 32.92 -24.52
CA LYS A 7 -7.35 32.35 -25.01
C LYS A 7 -7.30 30.82 -24.95
N LEU A 8 -8.30 30.21 -24.32
CA LEU A 8 -8.59 28.78 -24.41
C LEU A 8 -9.27 28.49 -25.75
N THR A 9 -8.62 27.71 -26.61
CA THR A 9 -9.22 27.10 -27.80
C THR A 9 -10.09 25.91 -27.38
N GLY A 10 -11.25 25.77 -28.01
CA GLY A 10 -12.22 24.69 -27.76
C GLY A 10 -11.70 23.28 -28.10
N PRO A 11 -12.49 22.22 -27.80
CA PRO A 11 -12.01 20.85 -27.86
C PRO A 11 -11.73 20.38 -29.30
N GLU A 12 -10.55 19.77 -29.49
CA GLU A 12 -10.19 18.99 -30.67
C GLU A 12 -11.16 17.82 -30.86
N VAL A 13 -11.76 17.76 -32.05
CA VAL A 13 -12.62 16.67 -32.50
C VAL A 13 -11.72 15.58 -33.11
N LEU A 14 -11.94 14.33 -32.72
CA LEU A 14 -11.25 13.15 -33.26
C LEU A 14 -11.52 13.01 -34.78
N PRO A 15 -10.52 12.66 -35.61
CA PRO A 15 -10.71 12.50 -37.05
C PRO A 15 -11.59 11.27 -37.34
N GLY A 16 -12.73 11.48 -38.02
CA GLY A 16 -13.59 10.40 -38.51
C GLY A 16 -15.12 10.59 -38.35
N ALA A 17 -15.61 11.76 -37.94
CA ALA A 17 -17.05 12.03 -37.91
C ALA A 17 -17.44 12.90 -39.11
N ASP A 18 -18.08 12.27 -40.11
CA ASP A 18 -18.60 12.96 -41.29
C ASP A 18 -19.74 13.92 -40.92
N VAL A 19 -19.57 15.15 -41.37
CA VAL A 19 -20.54 16.24 -41.31
C VAL A 19 -21.23 16.30 -42.66
N GLU A 20 -22.49 15.89 -42.74
CA GLU A 20 -23.53 16.45 -43.64
C GLU A 20 -24.74 15.50 -43.73
N SER A 21 -25.84 15.88 -43.12
CA SER A 21 -27.13 16.01 -43.82
C SER A 21 -28.16 16.64 -42.89
N ASP A 22 -28.88 17.60 -43.47
CA ASP A 22 -30.12 18.21 -43.00
C ASP A 22 -30.01 19.33 -41.97
N CYS A 23 -29.42 20.44 -42.45
CA CYS A 23 -29.92 21.77 -42.15
C CYS A 23 -31.32 21.96 -42.75
N GLN A 24 -32.32 22.23 -41.91
CA GLN A 24 -33.47 23.05 -42.28
C GLN A 24 -33.57 24.26 -41.34
N THR A 25 -33.58 25.43 -41.97
CA THR A 25 -33.57 26.78 -41.43
C THR A 25 -34.90 27.22 -40.82
N ILE A 26 -34.85 28.03 -39.75
CA ILE A 26 -35.92 28.93 -39.29
C ILE A 26 -35.28 30.32 -38.95
N PRO A 27 -35.97 31.46 -39.19
CA PRO A 27 -35.37 32.75 -39.56
C PRO A 27 -35.00 33.73 -38.43
N GLU A 28 -34.42 34.85 -38.87
CA GLU A 28 -34.02 36.08 -38.15
C GLU A 28 -35.00 36.64 -37.11
N GLU A 29 -34.38 37.38 -36.17
CA GLU A 29 -34.92 38.24 -35.11
C GLU A 29 -35.59 37.55 -33.90
N MET A 30 -34.78 37.33 -32.85
CA MET A 30 -35.26 37.55 -31.49
C MET A 30 -34.15 38.12 -30.62
N GLN A 31 -34.43 39.29 -30.05
CA GLN A 31 -33.55 40.10 -29.23
C GLN A 31 -32.87 39.30 -28.12
N VAL A 32 -31.57 39.55 -27.95
CA VAL A 32 -30.83 39.18 -26.74
C VAL A 32 -31.45 39.96 -25.57
N VAL A 33 -32.35 39.32 -24.84
CA VAL A 33 -32.71 39.77 -23.49
C VAL A 33 -31.59 39.29 -22.57
N VAL A 34 -30.74 40.23 -22.17
CA VAL A 34 -29.90 40.09 -20.98
C VAL A 34 -30.86 39.99 -19.80
N VAL A 35 -31.15 38.78 -19.34
CA VAL A 35 -31.79 38.57 -18.05
C VAL A 35 -30.69 38.78 -17.02
N GLU A 36 -30.70 39.93 -16.37
CA GLU A 36 -30.01 40.12 -15.10
C GLU A 36 -30.45 39.00 -14.16
N ALA A 37 -29.47 38.29 -13.59
CA ALA A 37 -29.73 37.20 -12.67
C ALA A 37 -30.45 37.76 -11.42
N GLU A 38 -31.78 37.63 -11.40
CA GLU A 38 -32.58 37.81 -10.20
C GLU A 38 -32.07 36.85 -9.11
N GLU A 39 -32.01 37.40 -7.90
CA GLU A 39 -31.60 36.74 -6.68
C GLU A 39 -32.20 35.35 -6.55
N ASP A 40 -31.35 34.36 -6.27
CA ASP A 40 -31.73 32.99 -5.94
C ASP A 40 -32.80 32.99 -4.82
N ALA A 41 -34.07 32.96 -5.20
CA ALA A 41 -35.17 32.73 -4.27
C ALA A 41 -35.04 31.29 -3.75
N GLU A 42 -34.43 31.17 -2.55
CA GLU A 42 -34.38 29.96 -1.75
C GLU A 42 -35.80 29.36 -1.70
N HIS A 43 -36.05 28.26 -2.42
CA HIS A 43 -37.26 27.48 -2.25
C HIS A 43 -37.23 26.85 -0.86
N GLU A 44 -37.81 27.55 0.10
CA GLU A 44 -38.05 27.09 1.45
C GLU A 44 -39.13 26.00 1.39
N HIS A 45 -38.70 24.73 1.41
CA HIS A 45 -39.62 23.65 1.76
C HIS A 45 -39.99 23.83 3.22
N ASP A 46 -41.19 24.38 3.42
CA ASP A 46 -41.78 24.73 4.71
C ASP A 46 -42.17 23.46 5.47
N VAL A 47 -41.16 22.74 5.97
CA VAL A 47 -41.33 21.81 7.09
C VAL A 47 -41.01 22.63 8.34
N THR A 48 -42.05 23.22 8.92
CA THR A 48 -41.96 23.93 10.20
C THR A 48 -41.67 22.91 11.30
N TRP A 49 -40.69 23.20 12.16
CA TRP A 49 -40.26 22.31 13.25
C TRP A 49 -41.39 21.98 14.24
N GLU A 50 -42.40 22.86 14.33
CA GLU A 50 -43.59 22.68 15.16
C GLU A 50 -44.44 21.47 14.72
N ALA A 51 -44.49 21.15 13.43
CA ALA A 51 -45.27 20.02 12.91
C ALA A 51 -44.69 18.65 13.32
N VAL A 52 -43.39 18.59 13.64
CA VAL A 52 -42.69 17.35 14.00
C VAL A 52 -42.82 17.03 15.51
N GLY A 53 -43.07 18.04 16.34
CA GLY A 53 -43.28 17.87 17.79
C GLY A 53 -44.63 17.27 18.17
N ALA A 54 -45.63 17.35 17.29
CA ALA A 54 -47.02 16.96 17.60
C ALA A 54 -47.32 15.45 17.46
N GLY A 55 -46.40 14.64 16.94
CA GLY A 55 -46.60 13.20 16.71
C GLY A 55 -46.22 12.28 17.89
N GLY A 56 -45.85 12.84 19.04
CA GLY A 56 -45.28 12.12 20.18
C GLY A 56 -46.26 11.40 21.11
N GLU A 57 -47.52 11.22 20.71
CA GLU A 57 -48.53 10.49 21.49
C GLU A 57 -48.98 9.24 20.73
N ASN A 58 -48.21 8.16 20.84
CA ASN A 58 -48.74 6.80 20.85
C ASN A 58 -47.64 5.84 21.30
N GLY A 59 -47.70 5.51 22.59
CA GLY A 59 -46.76 4.61 23.22
C GLY A 59 -46.72 3.23 22.57
N ARG A 60 -45.50 2.76 22.29
CA ARG A 60 -45.13 1.35 22.44
C ARG A 60 -43.67 1.25 22.86
N SER A 61 -43.48 0.48 23.92
CA SER A 61 -42.23 0.19 24.61
C SER A 61 -41.18 -0.46 23.70
N ALA A 62 -40.06 0.23 23.50
CA ALA A 62 -38.74 -0.36 23.34
C ALA A 62 -37.70 0.70 23.76
N ALA A 63 -37.20 0.61 24.99
CA ALA A 63 -36.08 1.42 25.41
C ALA A 63 -34.87 1.17 24.47
N THR A 64 -34.23 2.25 24.02
CA THR A 64 -32.82 2.35 23.53
C THR A 64 -32.45 2.30 22.04
N ALA A 65 -33.38 2.29 21.07
CA ALA A 65 -32.99 2.41 19.64
C ALA A 65 -33.36 3.78 19.05
N HIS A 66 -32.37 4.62 18.77
CA HIS A 66 -32.56 5.87 18.03
C HIS A 66 -32.78 5.58 16.53
N PRO A 67 -33.61 6.36 15.82
CA PRO A 67 -33.85 6.16 14.37
C PRO A 67 -32.55 6.18 13.54
N LEU A 68 -31.58 7.02 13.93
CA LEU A 68 -30.26 7.10 13.31
C LEU A 68 -29.35 5.90 13.65
N ASP A 69 -29.66 5.07 14.64
CA ASP A 69 -28.86 3.86 14.96
C ASP A 69 -28.89 2.84 13.81
N ASN A 70 -29.92 2.90 12.97
CA ASN A 70 -29.99 2.11 11.74
C ASN A 70 -28.99 2.57 10.68
N TRP A 71 -28.56 3.84 10.74
CA TRP A 71 -27.56 4.42 9.84
C TRP A 71 -26.13 4.10 10.26
N LEU A 72 -25.92 3.73 11.52
CA LEU A 72 -24.60 3.53 12.09
C LEU A 72 -24.11 2.07 11.91
N PRO A 73 -22.96 1.85 11.23
CA PRO A 73 -22.30 0.56 11.24
C PRO A 73 -21.83 0.22 12.65
N GLN A 74 -22.02 -1.04 13.07
CA GLN A 74 -21.45 -1.53 14.32
C GLN A 74 -20.07 -2.13 14.04
N GLN A 75 -19.02 -1.43 14.51
CA GLN A 75 -17.67 -2.00 14.56
C GLN A 75 -17.67 -3.24 15.47
N THR A 76 -16.94 -4.27 15.06
CA THR A 76 -16.72 -5.43 15.91
C THR A 76 -15.83 -5.05 17.11
N ALA A 77 -16.00 -5.73 18.25
CA ALA A 77 -15.23 -5.41 19.47
C ALA A 77 -13.71 -5.50 19.25
N TRP A 78 -13.27 -6.46 18.43
CA TRP A 78 -11.86 -6.61 18.09
C TRP A 78 -11.39 -5.52 17.12
N ALA A 79 -12.21 -5.09 16.15
CA ALA A 79 -11.84 -4.02 15.23
C ALA A 79 -11.66 -2.69 15.99
N HIS A 80 -12.57 -2.40 16.92
CA HIS A 80 -12.44 -1.27 17.83
C HIS A 80 -11.15 -1.37 18.68
N PHE A 81 -10.82 -2.56 19.19
CA PHE A 81 -9.58 -2.78 19.95
C PHE A 81 -8.33 -2.54 19.09
N LEU A 82 -8.30 -3.05 17.85
CA LEU A 82 -7.18 -2.82 16.93
C LEU A 82 -7.07 -1.35 16.54
N GLU A 83 -8.18 -0.67 16.25
CA GLU A 83 -8.16 0.76 15.94
C GLU A 83 -7.65 1.57 17.13
N LYS A 84 -8.03 1.20 18.37
CA LYS A 84 -7.48 1.82 19.58
C LYS A 84 -5.97 1.66 19.70
N ILE A 85 -5.43 0.50 19.32
CA ILE A 85 -3.97 0.29 19.25
C ILE A 85 -3.35 1.22 18.19
N ALA A 86 -3.92 1.28 16.99
CA ALA A 86 -3.41 2.16 15.94
C ALA A 86 -3.40 3.64 16.35
N LEU A 87 -4.50 4.11 16.94
CA LEU A 87 -4.59 5.47 17.48
C LEU A 87 -3.59 5.73 18.62
N ALA A 88 -3.26 4.72 19.41
CA ALA A 88 -2.23 4.82 20.46
C ALA A 88 -0.81 4.91 19.86
N VAL A 89 -0.52 4.13 18.81
CA VAL A 89 0.76 4.15 18.08
C VAL A 89 0.97 5.49 17.37
N GLU A 90 -0.09 6.09 16.84
CA GLU A 90 -0.01 7.37 16.11
C GLU A 90 0.09 8.59 17.03
N LYS A 91 -0.35 8.47 18.29
CA LYS A 91 -0.41 9.58 19.25
C LYS A 91 0.95 10.25 19.54
N PRO A 92 2.06 9.51 19.74
CA PRO A 92 3.39 10.11 19.86
C PRO A 92 3.78 10.93 18.62
N VAL A 93 3.49 10.42 17.42
CA VAL A 93 3.81 11.12 16.16
C VAL A 93 2.96 12.37 15.99
N ASN A 94 1.66 12.31 16.33
CA ASN A 94 0.79 13.48 16.35
C ASN A 94 1.34 14.59 17.26
N ARG A 95 1.86 14.23 18.44
CA ARG A 95 2.46 15.18 19.39
C ARG A 95 3.78 15.75 18.89
N LEU A 96 4.64 14.90 18.32
CA LEU A 96 5.97 15.29 17.84
C LEU A 96 5.89 16.24 16.63
N VAL A 97 5.04 15.90 15.66
CA VAL A 97 4.86 16.74 14.46
C VAL A 97 4.13 18.04 14.83
N GLY A 98 3.18 17.99 15.76
CA GLY A 98 2.41 19.14 16.24
C GLY A 98 1.31 19.61 15.27
N SER A 99 1.48 19.36 13.97
CA SER A 99 0.49 19.64 12.92
C SER A 99 -0.02 18.36 12.28
N LEU A 100 -1.32 18.08 12.44
CA LEU A 100 -1.95 16.84 11.97
C LEU A 100 -1.90 16.68 10.45
N GLN A 101 -1.88 17.79 9.69
CA GLN A 101 -1.76 17.76 8.21
C GLN A 101 -0.42 17.17 7.74
N PHE A 102 0.61 17.21 8.59
CA PHE A 102 1.95 16.67 8.31
C PHE A 102 2.24 15.38 9.09
N ASN A 103 1.23 14.65 9.56
CA ASN A 103 1.45 13.31 10.08
C ASN A 103 1.72 12.32 8.91
N PRO A 104 2.90 11.68 8.83
CA PRO A 104 3.23 10.75 7.74
C PRO A 104 2.28 9.56 7.64
N PHE A 105 1.69 9.12 8.76
CA PHE A 105 0.79 7.96 8.75
C PHE A 105 -0.47 8.19 7.90
N TYR A 106 -0.91 9.45 7.76
CA TYR A 106 -2.11 9.82 6.99
C TYR A 106 -1.85 9.75 5.48
N HIS A 107 -0.58 9.81 5.08
CA HIS A 107 -0.13 9.86 3.68
C HIS A 107 0.55 8.59 3.21
N THR A 108 0.51 7.49 3.99
CA THR A 108 1.22 6.23 3.69
C THR A 108 0.96 5.69 2.29
N GLY A 109 -0.31 5.63 1.84
CA GLY A 109 -0.63 5.12 0.50
C GLY A 109 -0.07 5.99 -0.63
N THR A 110 -0.19 7.32 -0.51
CA THR A 110 0.33 8.28 -1.48
C THR A 110 1.86 8.34 -1.48
N ILE A 111 2.49 8.23 -0.31
CA ILE A 111 3.95 8.16 -0.18
C ILE A 111 4.48 6.89 -0.84
N ALA A 112 3.83 5.74 -0.64
CA ALA A 112 4.20 4.49 -1.30
C ALA A 112 4.17 4.65 -2.83
N PHE A 113 3.10 5.23 -3.40
CA PHE A 113 3.08 5.44 -4.85
C PHE A 113 4.15 6.44 -5.33
N PHE A 114 4.40 7.53 -4.60
CA PHE A 114 5.48 8.45 -4.95
C PHE A 114 6.86 7.76 -4.94
N LEU A 115 7.12 6.89 -3.95
CA LEU A 115 8.35 6.09 -3.90
C LEU A 115 8.42 5.09 -5.05
N LEU A 116 7.30 4.46 -5.43
CA LEU A 116 7.22 3.59 -6.61
C LEU A 116 7.57 4.36 -7.90
N LEU A 117 7.10 5.60 -8.04
CA LEU A 117 7.47 6.46 -9.17
C LEU A 117 8.98 6.76 -9.18
N ILE A 118 9.57 7.09 -8.02
CA ILE A 118 11.03 7.30 -7.90
C ILE A 118 11.79 6.03 -8.30
N VAL A 119 11.39 4.88 -7.78
CA VAL A 119 12.01 3.58 -8.11
C VAL A 119 11.91 3.30 -9.61
N GLY A 120 10.75 3.55 -10.23
CA GLY A 120 10.56 3.39 -11.68
C GLY A 120 11.47 4.31 -12.50
N LEU A 121 11.49 5.61 -12.19
CA LEU A 121 12.30 6.60 -12.92
C LEU A 121 13.80 6.33 -12.77
N THR A 122 14.26 6.05 -11.56
CA THR A 122 15.66 5.69 -11.30
C THR A 122 16.01 4.33 -11.91
N GLY A 123 15.09 3.37 -11.93
CA GLY A 123 15.25 2.07 -12.56
C GLY A 123 15.42 2.17 -14.07
N ILE A 124 14.61 3.00 -14.75
CA ILE A 124 14.77 3.30 -16.18
C ILE A 124 16.16 3.88 -16.46
N TYR A 125 16.63 4.80 -15.62
CA TYR A 125 17.99 5.34 -15.76
C TYR A 125 19.04 4.24 -15.64
N LEU A 126 18.99 3.42 -14.59
CA LEU A 126 19.97 2.35 -14.37
C LEU A 126 19.94 1.30 -15.50
N PHE A 127 18.75 0.97 -16.00
CA PHE A 127 18.55 0.02 -17.09
C PHE A 127 19.28 0.46 -18.38
N MET A 128 19.30 1.76 -18.70
CA MET A 128 19.98 2.27 -19.89
C MET A 128 21.50 2.02 -19.90
N PHE A 129 22.12 1.85 -18.73
CA PHE A 129 23.57 1.64 -18.58
C PHE A 129 23.93 0.20 -18.19
N PHE A 130 22.94 -0.67 -18.04
CA PHE A 130 23.12 -2.04 -17.57
C PHE A 130 23.46 -2.99 -18.73
N GLN A 131 24.32 -3.98 -18.47
CA GLN A 131 24.73 -4.99 -19.45
C GLN A 131 24.49 -6.40 -18.90
N TYR A 132 24.22 -7.35 -19.80
CA TYR A 132 23.80 -8.71 -19.44
C TYR A 132 24.96 -9.70 -19.49
N GLY A 133 25.21 -10.37 -18.38
CA GLY A 133 26.25 -11.39 -18.20
C GLY A 133 26.94 -11.22 -16.84
N TYR A 134 27.56 -12.27 -16.30
CA TYR A 134 28.11 -12.25 -14.93
C TYR A 134 29.16 -11.15 -14.72
N ASP A 135 30.21 -11.11 -15.55
CA ASP A 135 31.22 -10.05 -15.50
C ASP A 135 30.68 -8.70 -15.99
N LEU A 136 29.85 -8.74 -17.03
CA LEU A 136 29.33 -7.53 -17.66
C LEU A 136 28.40 -6.75 -16.74
N SER A 137 27.53 -7.44 -15.99
CA SER A 137 26.62 -6.82 -15.03
C SER A 137 27.38 -6.22 -13.85
N TYR A 138 28.31 -6.97 -13.27
CA TYR A 138 29.14 -6.49 -12.15
C TYR A 138 29.95 -5.25 -12.55
N ASN A 139 30.61 -5.30 -13.71
CA ASN A 139 31.38 -4.18 -14.24
C ASN A 139 30.50 -2.98 -14.64
N ALA A 140 29.28 -3.22 -15.15
CA ALA A 140 28.34 -2.14 -15.44
C ALA A 140 27.94 -1.40 -14.16
N VAL A 141 27.60 -2.12 -13.09
CA VAL A 141 27.28 -1.50 -11.79
C VAL A 141 28.50 -0.80 -11.18
N SER A 142 29.71 -1.37 -11.32
CA SER A 142 30.96 -0.73 -10.91
C SER A 142 31.17 0.62 -11.58
N ARG A 143 30.93 0.72 -12.90
CA ARG A 143 31.02 1.98 -13.65
C ARG A 143 29.99 3.01 -13.19
N ILE A 144 28.75 2.57 -12.92
CA ILE A 144 27.69 3.43 -12.37
C ILE A 144 28.10 3.96 -10.99
N GLU A 145 28.62 3.10 -10.11
CA GLU A 145 29.06 3.47 -8.76
C GLU A 145 30.29 4.41 -8.78
N GLY A 146 31.15 4.28 -9.80
CA GLY A 146 32.31 5.16 -9.98
C GLY A 146 31.95 6.62 -10.34
N GLN A 147 30.74 6.86 -10.84
CA GLN A 147 30.28 8.21 -11.22
C GLN A 147 29.41 8.83 -10.12
N PHE A 148 29.60 10.11 -9.83
CA PHE A 148 28.81 10.81 -8.80
C PHE A 148 27.29 10.72 -9.03
N ILE A 149 26.84 10.99 -10.26
CA ILE A 149 25.41 10.94 -10.59
C ILE A 149 24.91 9.49 -10.55
N GLY A 150 25.68 8.56 -11.10
CA GLY A 150 25.34 7.13 -11.13
C GLY A 150 25.18 6.53 -9.74
N ARG A 151 26.16 6.73 -8.84
CA ARG A 151 26.10 6.24 -7.46
C ARG A 151 24.95 6.86 -6.67
N THR A 152 24.66 8.15 -6.88
CA THR A 152 23.54 8.82 -6.20
C THR A 152 22.20 8.28 -6.71
N ILE A 153 22.01 8.10 -8.02
CA ILE A 153 20.78 7.51 -8.56
C ILE A 153 20.61 6.06 -8.11
N ARG A 154 21.69 5.28 -8.08
CA ARG A 154 21.69 3.90 -7.56
C ARG A 154 21.31 3.87 -6.08
N ALA A 155 21.86 4.77 -5.26
CA ALA A 155 21.49 4.92 -3.86
C ALA A 155 20.03 5.35 -3.67
N ILE A 156 19.53 6.31 -4.47
CA ILE A 156 18.10 6.70 -4.46
C ILE A 156 17.22 5.49 -4.80
N HIS A 157 17.53 4.76 -5.87
CA HIS A 157 16.77 3.57 -6.30
C HIS A 157 16.67 2.56 -5.15
N ARG A 158 17.79 2.31 -4.48
CA ARG A 158 17.91 1.38 -3.36
C ARG A 158 17.15 1.83 -2.11
N TYR A 159 17.36 3.07 -1.67
CA TYR A 159 16.72 3.61 -0.46
C TYR A 159 15.23 3.83 -0.66
N ALA A 160 14.80 4.29 -1.83
CA ALA A 160 13.40 4.41 -2.18
C ALA A 160 12.71 3.04 -2.23
N SER A 161 13.37 1.99 -2.71
CA SER A 161 12.83 0.62 -2.70
C SER A 161 12.60 0.09 -1.29
N GLY A 162 13.54 0.30 -0.36
CA GLY A 162 13.36 -0.06 1.05
C GLY A 162 12.24 0.74 1.72
N ALA A 163 12.22 2.06 1.51
CA ALA A 163 11.19 2.94 2.03
C ALA A 163 9.80 2.60 1.46
N LEU A 164 9.74 2.16 0.20
CA LEU A 164 8.51 1.74 -0.46
C LEU A 164 7.89 0.52 0.22
N VAL A 165 8.70 -0.51 0.51
CA VAL A 165 8.21 -1.70 1.23
C VAL A 165 7.76 -1.34 2.64
N ILE A 166 8.58 -0.59 3.39
CA ILE A 166 8.21 -0.13 4.74
C ILE A 166 6.90 0.65 4.72
N THR A 167 6.76 1.64 3.83
CA THR A 167 5.55 2.45 3.74
C THR A 167 4.34 1.62 3.30
N THR A 168 4.52 0.65 2.41
CA THR A 168 3.46 -0.27 1.98
C THR A 168 2.98 -1.15 3.14
N LEU A 169 3.91 -1.66 3.96
CA LEU A 169 3.57 -2.43 5.16
C LEU A 169 2.87 -1.56 6.21
N LEU A 170 3.29 -0.31 6.40
CA LEU A 170 2.59 0.66 7.27
C LEU A 170 1.18 0.96 6.74
N HIS A 171 1.01 1.10 5.43
CA HIS A 171 -0.29 1.27 4.80
C HIS A 171 -1.19 0.04 5.02
N ALA A 172 -0.66 -1.17 4.84
CA ALA A 172 -1.37 -2.42 5.09
C ALA A 172 -1.76 -2.57 6.57
N TYR A 173 -0.83 -2.29 7.50
CA TYR A 173 -1.08 -2.26 8.94
C TYR A 173 -2.24 -1.32 9.29
N ARG A 174 -2.17 -0.07 8.83
CA ARG A 174 -3.16 0.96 9.15
C ARG A 174 -4.54 0.60 8.60
N THR A 175 -4.60 0.12 7.36
CA THR A 175 -5.86 -0.29 6.73
C THR A 175 -6.46 -1.54 7.38
N LEU A 176 -5.63 -2.48 7.85
CA LEU A 176 -6.05 -3.62 8.65
C LEU A 176 -6.64 -3.21 10.00
N PHE A 177 -5.87 -2.43 10.78
CA PHE A 177 -6.23 -2.08 12.16
C PHE A 177 -7.42 -1.12 12.22
N MET A 178 -7.65 -0.33 11.17
CA MET A 178 -8.81 0.56 11.04
C MET A 178 -9.98 -0.08 10.25
N GLU A 179 -9.95 -1.40 10.02
CA GLU A 179 -11.01 -2.15 9.32
C GLU A 179 -11.34 -1.65 7.90
N ARG A 180 -10.38 -1.00 7.22
CA ARG A 180 -10.54 -0.40 5.88
C ARG A 180 -10.34 -1.40 4.73
N PHE A 181 -10.69 -2.67 4.92
CA PHE A 181 -10.45 -3.75 3.95
C PHE A 181 -11.71 -4.53 3.52
N ARG A 182 -12.86 -4.30 4.17
CA ARG A 182 -14.11 -5.03 3.89
C ARG A 182 -15.07 -4.31 2.95
N GLY A 183 -16.16 -5.00 2.62
CA GLY A 183 -17.24 -4.45 1.79
C GLY A 183 -16.70 -4.06 0.41
N PRO A 184 -17.06 -2.89 -0.15
CA PRO A 184 -16.59 -2.50 -1.47
C PRO A 184 -15.06 -2.24 -1.52
N ARG A 185 -14.35 -2.24 -0.39
CA ARG A 185 -12.89 -2.06 -0.30
C ARG A 185 -12.09 -3.35 -0.46
N TRP A 186 -12.73 -4.52 -0.56
CA TRP A 186 -12.03 -5.81 -0.64
C TRP A 186 -11.02 -5.89 -1.80
N LEU A 187 -11.36 -5.28 -2.94
CA LEU A 187 -10.51 -5.29 -4.14
C LEU A 187 -9.19 -4.55 -3.89
N ALA A 188 -9.25 -3.39 -3.23
CA ALA A 188 -8.06 -2.64 -2.86
C ALA A 188 -7.19 -3.44 -1.89
N TRP A 189 -7.80 -4.09 -0.89
CA TRP A 189 -7.06 -4.93 0.05
C TRP A 189 -6.31 -6.09 -0.63
N VAL A 190 -7.01 -6.90 -1.42
CA VAL A 190 -6.41 -8.07 -2.10
C VAL A 190 -5.30 -7.65 -3.06
N THR A 191 -5.55 -6.64 -3.89
CA THR A 191 -4.52 -6.11 -4.80
C THR A 191 -3.32 -5.56 -4.03
N GLY A 192 -3.52 -4.92 -2.88
CA GLY A 192 -2.44 -4.44 -2.01
C GLY A 192 -1.57 -5.56 -1.44
N VAL A 193 -2.18 -6.65 -0.96
CA VAL A 193 -1.45 -7.84 -0.47
C VAL A 193 -0.60 -8.45 -1.59
N VAL A 194 -1.18 -8.61 -2.80
CA VAL A 194 -0.47 -9.16 -3.95
C VAL A 194 0.68 -8.25 -4.40
N MET A 195 0.47 -6.93 -4.48
CA MET A 195 1.54 -5.98 -4.81
C MET A 195 2.67 -6.02 -3.79
N THR A 196 2.39 -6.20 -2.51
CA THR A 196 3.42 -6.28 -1.46
C THR A 196 4.39 -7.44 -1.75
N ILE A 197 3.87 -8.57 -2.22
CA ILE A 197 4.69 -9.74 -2.63
C ILE A 197 5.53 -9.39 -3.85
N PHE A 198 4.94 -8.78 -4.88
CA PHE A 198 5.67 -8.39 -6.10
C PHE A 198 6.79 -7.39 -5.79
N LEU A 199 6.55 -6.42 -4.91
CA LEU A 199 7.57 -5.47 -4.45
C LEU A 199 8.74 -6.17 -3.75
N TRP A 200 8.45 -7.15 -2.88
CA TRP A 200 9.49 -7.93 -2.22
C TRP A 200 10.32 -8.76 -3.21
N VAL A 201 9.66 -9.49 -4.14
CA VAL A 201 10.36 -10.27 -5.18
C VAL A 201 11.18 -9.36 -6.11
N ALA A 202 10.65 -8.20 -6.48
CA ALA A 202 11.37 -7.21 -7.27
C ALA A 202 12.64 -6.73 -6.54
N GLY A 203 12.58 -6.48 -5.24
CA GLY A 203 13.76 -6.13 -4.46
C GLY A 203 14.81 -7.24 -4.39
N VAL A 204 14.40 -8.50 -4.20
CA VAL A 204 15.32 -9.66 -4.22
C VAL A 204 16.00 -9.81 -5.57
N THR A 205 15.24 -9.74 -6.67
CA THR A 205 15.81 -9.80 -8.03
C THR A 205 16.71 -8.62 -8.34
N GLY A 206 16.43 -7.43 -7.80
CA GLY A 206 17.30 -6.25 -7.91
C GLY A 206 18.69 -6.47 -7.30
N TYR A 207 18.76 -7.15 -6.15
CA TYR A 207 20.05 -7.57 -5.56
C TYR A 207 20.77 -8.61 -6.42
N TRP A 208 20.02 -9.54 -7.00
CA TRP A 208 20.55 -10.61 -7.83
C TRP A 208 21.24 -10.07 -9.10
N LEU A 209 20.71 -8.98 -9.69
CA LEU A 209 21.25 -8.34 -10.88
C LEU A 209 22.68 -7.80 -10.73
N ILE A 210 23.12 -7.48 -9.52
CA ILE A 210 24.46 -6.89 -9.29
C ILE A 210 25.56 -7.92 -9.56
N TRP A 211 25.27 -9.21 -9.34
CA TRP A 211 26.24 -10.30 -9.41
C TRP A 211 27.43 -10.16 -8.43
N ASP A 212 27.17 -9.63 -7.23
CA ASP A 212 28.12 -9.59 -6.10
C ASP A 212 27.94 -10.80 -5.15
N GLN A 213 28.72 -10.87 -4.06
CA GLN A 213 28.58 -11.95 -3.07
C GLN A 213 27.17 -12.09 -2.45
N ARG A 214 26.30 -11.07 -2.51
CA ARG A 214 24.88 -11.24 -2.11
C ARG A 214 24.10 -12.02 -3.16
N ALA A 215 24.31 -11.72 -4.44
CA ALA A 215 23.73 -12.48 -5.54
C ALA A 215 24.14 -13.96 -5.48
N GLN A 216 25.38 -14.24 -5.08
CA GLN A 216 25.85 -15.60 -4.81
C GLN A 216 25.04 -16.27 -3.69
N ALA A 217 24.93 -15.62 -2.52
CA ALA A 217 24.16 -16.17 -1.40
C ALA A 217 22.67 -16.38 -1.73
N ILE A 218 22.08 -15.50 -2.56
CA ILE A 218 20.71 -15.65 -3.08
C ILE A 218 20.62 -16.89 -3.99
N THR A 219 21.60 -17.08 -4.87
CA THR A 219 21.66 -18.23 -5.78
C THR A 219 21.77 -19.54 -5.00
N ASP A 220 22.67 -19.59 -4.02
CA ASP A 220 22.86 -20.77 -3.16
C ASP A 220 21.58 -21.09 -2.37
N ALA A 221 20.94 -20.07 -1.78
CA ALA A 221 19.68 -20.24 -1.04
C ALA A 221 18.53 -20.70 -1.95
N PHE A 222 18.46 -20.18 -3.18
CA PHE A 222 17.45 -20.58 -4.17
C PHE A 222 17.63 -22.03 -4.63
N VAL A 223 18.88 -22.44 -4.93
CA VAL A 223 19.20 -23.82 -5.29
C VAL A 223 18.87 -24.77 -4.13
N ALA A 224 19.28 -24.45 -2.90
CA ALA A 224 18.97 -25.25 -1.71
C ALA A 224 17.46 -25.36 -1.46
N PHE A 225 16.70 -24.29 -1.71
CA PHE A 225 15.24 -24.32 -1.64
C PHE A 225 14.64 -25.27 -2.69
N LEU A 226 15.09 -25.21 -3.94
CA LEU A 226 14.62 -26.11 -5.00
C LEU A 226 14.93 -27.57 -4.67
N GLN A 227 16.16 -27.87 -4.23
CA GLN A 227 16.60 -29.22 -3.83
C GLN A 227 15.70 -29.84 -2.76
N ARG A 228 15.09 -29.02 -1.90
CA ARG A 228 14.22 -29.52 -0.82
C ARG A 228 12.91 -30.13 -1.33
N PHE A 229 12.39 -29.63 -2.46
CA PHE A 229 11.08 -30.00 -2.99
C PHE A 229 11.16 -30.73 -4.34
N SER A 230 12.30 -30.66 -5.03
CA SER A 230 12.47 -31.18 -6.38
C SER A 230 13.93 -31.46 -6.72
N ASP A 231 14.16 -32.38 -7.66
CA ASP A 231 15.50 -32.68 -8.21
C ASP A 231 16.03 -31.59 -9.15
N TRP A 232 15.34 -30.45 -9.24
CA TRP A 232 15.73 -29.34 -10.13
C TRP A 232 16.93 -28.56 -9.64
N GLY A 233 17.21 -28.54 -8.33
CA GLY A 233 18.31 -27.76 -7.78
C GLY A 233 19.70 -28.12 -8.35
N PRO A 234 20.11 -29.40 -8.37
CA PRO A 234 21.36 -29.84 -9.00
C PRO A 234 21.42 -29.48 -10.50
N VAL A 235 20.30 -29.62 -11.21
CA VAL A 235 20.18 -29.29 -12.63
C VAL A 235 20.38 -27.79 -12.88
N VAL A 236 19.77 -26.94 -12.05
CA VAL A 236 19.92 -25.47 -12.13
C VAL A 236 21.37 -25.08 -11.87
N MET A 237 21.98 -25.60 -10.79
CA MET A 237 23.38 -25.26 -10.44
C MET A 237 24.35 -25.63 -11.57
N LEU A 238 24.23 -26.83 -12.13
CA LEU A 238 25.07 -27.25 -13.27
C LEU A 238 24.84 -26.40 -14.52
N ARG A 239 23.61 -25.94 -14.78
CA ARG A 239 23.35 -25.02 -15.90
C ARG A 239 24.02 -23.66 -15.70
N LEU A 240 24.03 -23.14 -14.46
CA LEU A 240 24.68 -21.87 -14.13
C LEU A 240 26.20 -21.98 -14.28
N ILE A 241 26.80 -23.06 -13.78
CA ILE A 241 28.22 -23.37 -13.91
C ILE A 241 28.61 -23.53 -15.39
N ARG A 242 27.85 -24.32 -16.15
CA ARG A 242 28.12 -24.52 -17.58
C ARG A 242 28.02 -23.21 -18.35
N ALA A 243 27.03 -22.37 -18.02
CA ALA A 243 26.88 -21.06 -18.65
C ALA A 243 28.11 -20.16 -18.42
N GLU A 244 28.73 -20.21 -17.24
CA GLU A 244 29.99 -19.51 -16.96
C GLU A 244 31.16 -20.11 -17.75
N ALA A 245 31.31 -21.44 -17.74
CA ALA A 245 32.39 -22.13 -18.43
C ALA A 245 32.40 -21.83 -19.94
N VAL A 246 31.22 -21.81 -20.58
CA VAL A 246 31.08 -21.45 -22.01
C VAL A 246 30.95 -19.94 -22.26
N GLN A 247 31.14 -19.10 -21.22
CA GLN A 247 31.06 -17.64 -21.30
C GLN A 247 29.72 -17.11 -21.87
N ASN A 248 28.63 -17.87 -21.68
CA ASN A 248 27.29 -17.58 -22.19
C ASN A 248 26.31 -17.34 -21.04
N THR A 249 26.54 -16.27 -20.29
CA THR A 249 25.83 -15.94 -19.04
C THR A 249 24.76 -14.86 -19.21
N TRP A 250 24.68 -14.24 -20.40
CA TRP A 250 23.77 -13.12 -20.67
C TRP A 250 22.29 -13.50 -20.50
N TRP A 251 21.89 -14.72 -20.87
CA TRP A 251 20.49 -15.15 -20.81
C TRP A 251 20.01 -15.31 -19.35
N VAL A 252 20.90 -15.67 -18.41
CA VAL A 252 20.58 -15.79 -16.99
C VAL A 252 20.28 -14.40 -16.43
N ILE A 253 21.21 -13.46 -16.59
CA ILE A 253 21.05 -12.08 -16.11
C ILE A 253 19.91 -11.37 -16.86
N GLY A 254 19.76 -11.62 -18.16
CA GLY A 254 18.67 -11.12 -18.98
C GLY A 254 17.30 -11.61 -18.51
N LEU A 255 17.18 -12.89 -18.12
CA LEU A 255 15.96 -13.44 -17.53
C LEU A 255 15.64 -12.79 -16.18
N ILE A 256 16.63 -12.64 -15.29
CA ILE A 256 16.45 -11.98 -13.99
C ILE A 256 16.01 -10.52 -14.21
N MET A 257 16.61 -9.81 -15.18
CA MET A 257 16.22 -8.45 -15.52
C MET A 257 14.79 -8.40 -16.06
N ALA A 258 14.43 -9.31 -16.96
CA ALA A 258 13.08 -9.40 -17.50
C ALA A 258 12.06 -9.60 -16.37
N VAL A 259 12.31 -10.52 -15.43
CA VAL A 259 11.46 -10.73 -14.25
C VAL A 259 11.36 -9.45 -13.43
N HIS A 260 12.48 -8.80 -13.14
CA HIS A 260 12.52 -7.56 -12.35
C HIS A 260 11.67 -6.44 -12.98
N VAL A 261 11.82 -6.20 -14.28
CA VAL A 261 11.06 -5.18 -15.01
C VAL A 261 9.58 -5.56 -15.16
N VAL A 262 9.27 -6.83 -15.44
CA VAL A 262 7.89 -7.31 -15.54
C VAL A 262 7.17 -7.18 -14.21
N LEU A 263 7.83 -7.45 -13.08
CA LEU A 263 7.25 -7.25 -11.74
C LEU A 263 6.87 -5.79 -11.50
N PHE A 264 7.66 -4.83 -11.98
CA PHE A 264 7.31 -3.40 -11.92
C PHE A 264 6.06 -3.09 -12.75
N VAL A 265 6.00 -3.57 -14.00
CA VAL A 265 4.83 -3.35 -14.89
C VAL A 265 3.57 -3.99 -14.32
N VAL A 266 3.65 -5.22 -13.83
CA VAL A 266 2.53 -5.92 -13.19
C VAL A 266 2.09 -5.18 -11.93
N THR A 267 3.02 -4.68 -11.12
CA THR A 267 2.70 -3.86 -9.94
C THR A 267 1.96 -2.58 -10.35
N ALA A 268 2.35 -1.91 -11.44
CA ALA A 268 1.64 -0.74 -11.95
C ALA A 268 0.21 -1.05 -12.43
N VAL A 269 -0.01 -2.20 -13.07
CA VAL A 269 -1.36 -2.68 -13.44
C VAL A 269 -2.20 -2.98 -12.20
N PHE A 270 -1.63 -3.64 -11.20
CA PHE A 270 -2.31 -3.91 -9.94
C PHE A 270 -2.61 -2.63 -9.16
N PHE A 271 -1.77 -1.60 -9.27
CA PHE A 271 -2.03 -0.30 -8.68
C PHE A 271 -3.25 0.37 -9.33
N TRP A 272 -3.40 0.28 -10.65
CA TRP A 272 -4.64 0.72 -11.31
C TRP A 272 -5.87 -0.03 -10.78
N LEU A 273 -5.79 -1.36 -10.63
CA LEU A 273 -6.85 -2.17 -10.02
C LEU A 273 -7.15 -1.76 -8.57
N HIS A 274 -6.10 -1.42 -7.81
CA HIS A 274 -6.18 -0.97 -6.42
C HIS A 274 -7.00 0.32 -6.27
N LEU A 275 -6.89 1.24 -7.25
CA LEU A 275 -7.60 2.51 -7.25
C LEU A 275 -8.93 2.50 -8.02
N LYS A 276 -9.22 1.45 -8.82
CA LYS A 276 -10.35 1.39 -9.76
C LYS A 276 -11.71 1.75 -9.17
N ARG A 277 -11.94 1.49 -7.89
CA ARG A 277 -13.23 1.78 -7.20
C ARG A 277 -13.32 3.19 -6.60
N LEU A 278 -12.37 4.08 -6.90
CA LEU A 278 -12.35 5.45 -6.40
C LEU A 278 -12.56 6.45 -7.55
N LYS A 279 -13.55 7.34 -7.42
CA LYS A 279 -13.86 8.36 -8.44
C LYS A 279 -12.82 9.49 -8.49
N ARG A 280 -12.11 9.73 -7.38
CA ARG A 280 -11.11 10.80 -7.20
C ARG A 280 -9.97 10.31 -6.30
N ALA A 281 -9.23 9.31 -6.75
CA ALA A 281 -8.09 8.81 -5.98
C ALA A 281 -7.01 9.90 -5.90
N LYS A 282 -6.62 10.29 -4.68
CA LYS A 282 -5.38 11.03 -4.43
C LYS A 282 -4.26 9.99 -4.47
N TRP A 283 -3.43 10.05 -5.51
CA TRP A 283 -2.39 9.06 -5.78
C TRP A 283 -0.98 9.62 -5.49
N LEU A 284 -0.82 10.94 -5.48
CA LEU A 284 0.38 11.63 -5.00
C LEU A 284 0.07 12.38 -3.70
N PRO A 285 1.05 12.48 -2.79
CA PRO A 285 0.88 13.29 -1.59
C PRO A 285 0.93 14.77 -1.99
N ASP A 286 0.58 15.65 -1.06
CA ASP A 286 0.63 17.08 -1.36
C ASP A 286 2.05 17.52 -1.74
N SER A 287 2.16 18.63 -2.47
CA SER A 287 3.44 19.08 -3.05
C SER A 287 4.54 19.23 -1.99
N GLN A 288 4.19 19.64 -0.76
CA GLN A 288 5.18 19.76 0.32
C GLN A 288 5.79 18.41 0.70
N TRP A 289 4.98 17.37 0.80
CA TRP A 289 5.45 16.00 1.07
C TRP A 289 6.32 15.46 -0.05
N THR A 290 5.89 15.68 -1.29
CA THR A 290 6.63 15.26 -2.49
C THR A 290 8.04 15.87 -2.51
N ILE A 291 8.14 17.18 -2.30
CA ILE A 291 9.42 17.90 -2.28
C ILE A 291 10.25 17.48 -1.06
N GLY A 292 9.68 17.48 0.13
CA GLY A 292 10.39 17.17 1.36
C GLY A 292 10.95 15.75 1.39
N LEU A 293 10.14 14.76 1.02
CA LEU A 293 10.59 13.37 0.94
C LEU A 293 11.64 13.17 -0.15
N GLY A 294 11.47 13.81 -1.31
CA GLY A 294 12.46 13.81 -2.39
C GLY A 294 13.81 14.40 -1.95
N LEU A 295 13.79 15.51 -1.22
CA LEU A 295 15.00 16.13 -0.66
C LEU A 295 15.68 15.25 0.39
N VAL A 296 14.92 14.65 1.31
CA VAL A 296 15.48 13.74 2.33
C VAL A 296 16.14 12.52 1.67
N LEU A 297 15.49 11.93 0.65
CA LEU A 297 16.05 10.82 -0.12
C LEU A 297 17.32 11.22 -0.87
N LEU A 298 17.31 12.36 -1.54
CA LEU A 298 18.45 12.88 -2.28
C LEU A 298 19.64 13.14 -1.36
N LEU A 299 19.42 13.82 -0.23
CA LEU A 299 20.45 14.09 0.76
C LEU A 299 21.01 12.79 1.35
N GLY A 300 20.13 11.85 1.71
CA GLY A 300 20.53 10.53 2.20
C GLY A 300 21.41 9.78 1.19
N ALA A 301 21.02 9.77 -0.08
CA ALA A 301 21.77 9.13 -1.16
C ALA A 301 23.11 9.80 -1.50
N VAL A 302 23.24 11.12 -1.29
CA VAL A 302 24.51 11.84 -1.49
C VAL A 302 25.46 11.62 -0.31
N ILE A 303 24.93 11.63 0.92
CA ILE A 303 25.73 11.50 2.15
C ILE A 303 26.16 10.05 2.39
N PHE A 304 25.29 9.08 2.10
CA PHE A 304 25.51 7.66 2.32
C PHE A 304 25.49 6.93 0.96
N PRO A 305 26.63 6.78 0.27
CA PRO A 305 26.72 5.92 -0.91
C PRO A 305 26.71 4.43 -0.51
N LEU A 306 26.30 3.56 -1.43
CA LEU A 306 26.13 2.13 -1.15
C LEU A 306 27.44 1.32 -1.19
N GLY A 307 28.39 1.70 -2.06
CA GLY A 307 29.56 0.89 -2.36
C GLY A 307 29.21 -0.42 -3.09
N MET A 308 30.19 -1.31 -3.19
CA MET A 308 30.06 -2.64 -3.80
C MET A 308 30.77 -3.71 -2.98
N LEU A 309 30.22 -4.92 -2.98
CA LEU A 309 30.88 -6.12 -2.47
C LEU A 309 31.71 -6.77 -3.59
N PRO A 310 32.63 -7.69 -3.25
CA PRO A 310 33.33 -8.47 -4.26
C PRO A 310 32.36 -9.22 -5.19
N GLN A 311 32.82 -9.48 -6.41
CA GLN A 311 32.06 -10.22 -7.40
C GLN A 311 31.73 -11.65 -6.93
N ALA A 312 30.56 -12.17 -7.32
CA ALA A 312 30.19 -13.56 -7.08
C ALA A 312 31.18 -14.52 -7.78
N SER A 313 31.50 -15.65 -7.13
CA SER A 313 32.37 -16.66 -7.70
C SER A 313 31.87 -18.07 -7.37
N PHE A 314 31.82 -18.96 -8.35
CA PHE A 314 31.51 -20.38 -8.11
C PHE A 314 32.71 -21.19 -7.59
N LEU A 315 33.85 -20.53 -7.35
CA LEU A 315 35.10 -21.15 -6.85
C LEU A 315 35.44 -20.74 -5.42
N GLN A 316 34.66 -19.83 -4.82
CA GLN A 316 34.88 -19.33 -3.47
C GLN A 316 33.55 -19.17 -2.76
N LEU A 317 33.47 -19.57 -1.50
CA LEU A 317 32.32 -19.30 -0.65
C LEU A 317 32.21 -17.79 -0.37
N PRO A 318 30.98 -17.26 -0.22
CA PRO A 318 30.79 -15.86 0.12
C PRO A 318 31.39 -15.57 1.51
N GLY A 319 32.04 -14.40 1.60
CA GLY A 319 32.65 -13.91 2.83
C GLY A 319 31.63 -13.30 3.79
N THR A 320 32.02 -12.21 4.46
CA THR A 320 31.05 -11.40 5.22
C THR A 320 30.32 -10.49 4.26
N ILE A 321 28.99 -10.61 4.20
CA ILE A 321 28.13 -9.78 3.36
C ILE A 321 27.21 -8.94 4.25
N GLY A 322 26.91 -7.71 3.82
CA GLY A 322 25.88 -6.89 4.42
C GLY A 322 24.50 -7.33 3.92
N ILE A 323 23.65 -7.85 4.81
CA ILE A 323 22.28 -8.24 4.46
C ILE A 323 21.30 -7.11 4.72
N ASP A 324 20.35 -6.98 3.81
CA ASP A 324 19.17 -6.17 4.01
C ASP A 324 18.03 -7.04 4.58
N PRO A 325 17.60 -6.84 5.83
CA PRO A 325 16.50 -7.60 6.42
C PRO A 325 15.15 -7.39 5.72
N ILE A 326 14.96 -6.30 4.96
CA ILE A 326 13.71 -6.04 4.25
C ILE A 326 13.52 -7.05 3.11
N PHE A 327 14.57 -7.30 2.33
CA PHE A 327 14.50 -8.19 1.17
C PHE A 327 15.12 -9.57 1.42
N LEU A 328 16.18 -9.65 2.22
CA LEU A 328 17.04 -10.83 2.37
C LEU A 328 16.92 -11.50 3.76
N PHE A 329 15.84 -11.27 4.51
CA PHE A 329 15.62 -11.89 5.83
C PHE A 329 15.64 -13.43 5.82
N PHE A 330 15.42 -14.05 4.67
CA PHE A 330 15.38 -15.51 4.53
C PHE A 330 16.77 -16.15 4.46
N LEU A 331 17.82 -15.39 4.10
CA LEU A 331 19.16 -15.94 3.90
C LEU A 331 19.75 -16.60 5.16
N PRO A 332 19.65 -16.02 6.38
CA PRO A 332 20.18 -16.65 7.59
C PRO A 332 19.52 -18.00 7.94
N LEU A 333 18.33 -18.27 7.40
CA LEU A 333 17.56 -19.48 7.67
C LEU A 333 17.54 -20.44 6.47
N ALA A 334 18.21 -20.11 5.38
CA ALA A 334 18.23 -20.91 4.16
C ALA A 334 18.75 -22.34 4.44
N GLY A 335 18.08 -23.35 3.85
CA GLY A 335 18.41 -24.77 4.04
C GLY A 335 18.07 -25.37 5.41
N SER A 336 17.61 -24.57 6.39
CA SER A 336 17.25 -25.05 7.73
C SER A 336 15.77 -25.39 7.89
N LEU A 337 15.42 -26.16 8.94
CA LEU A 337 14.02 -26.39 9.34
C LEU A 337 13.32 -25.06 9.70
N ALA A 338 14.03 -24.12 10.32
CA ALA A 338 13.51 -22.80 10.62
C ALA A 338 13.16 -22.01 9.34
N GLY A 339 13.92 -22.19 8.26
CA GLY A 339 13.61 -21.64 6.95
C GLY A 339 12.30 -22.19 6.38
N LEU A 340 12.05 -23.49 6.52
CA LEU A 340 10.78 -24.09 6.12
C LEU A 340 9.60 -23.51 6.93
N VAL A 341 9.76 -23.40 8.25
CA VAL A 341 8.75 -22.81 9.14
C VAL A 341 8.46 -21.36 8.74
N LEU A 342 9.49 -20.58 8.41
CA LEU A 342 9.35 -19.21 7.91
C LEU A 342 8.49 -19.15 6.64
N TRP A 343 8.79 -19.96 5.62
CA TRP A 343 8.03 -19.95 4.36
C TRP A 343 6.58 -20.41 4.54
N ILE A 344 6.35 -21.46 5.33
CA ILE A 344 4.98 -21.93 5.65
C ILE A 344 4.22 -20.82 6.38
N SER A 345 4.85 -20.17 7.37
CA SER A 345 4.22 -19.09 8.13
C SER A 345 3.87 -17.90 7.24
N LEU A 346 4.77 -17.47 6.35
CA LEU A 346 4.50 -16.41 5.37
C LEU A 346 3.39 -16.79 4.39
N GLY A 347 3.37 -18.05 3.93
CA GLY A 347 2.30 -18.57 3.09
C GLY A 347 0.94 -18.51 3.79
N VAL A 348 0.87 -18.99 5.05
CA VAL A 348 -0.35 -18.95 5.87
C VAL A 348 -0.80 -17.50 6.12
N VAL A 349 0.09 -16.60 6.52
CA VAL A 349 -0.23 -15.18 6.73
C VAL A 349 -0.75 -14.54 5.45
N THR A 350 -0.15 -14.86 4.30
CA THR A 350 -0.58 -14.35 2.99
C THR A 350 -1.98 -14.86 2.64
N VAL A 351 -2.23 -16.17 2.77
CA VAL A 351 -3.55 -16.77 2.48
C VAL A 351 -4.61 -16.20 3.42
N LEU A 352 -4.32 -16.11 4.72
CA LEU A 352 -5.23 -15.50 5.69
C LEU A 352 -5.49 -14.02 5.35
N GLY A 353 -4.45 -13.26 5.01
CA GLY A 353 -4.56 -11.87 4.57
C GLY A 353 -5.46 -11.73 3.35
N LEU A 354 -5.27 -12.56 2.32
CA LEU A 354 -6.12 -12.58 1.12
C LEU A 354 -7.57 -12.92 1.47
N LEU A 355 -7.82 -13.93 2.31
CA LEU A 355 -9.19 -14.36 2.66
C LEU A 355 -9.88 -13.47 3.70
N LEU A 356 -9.14 -12.59 4.38
CA LEU A 356 -9.61 -11.80 5.52
C LEU A 356 -10.89 -10.98 5.25
N PRO A 357 -11.08 -10.33 4.07
CA PRO A 357 -12.31 -9.57 3.79
C PRO A 357 -13.58 -10.42 3.83
N TRP A 358 -13.46 -11.72 3.57
CA TRP A 358 -14.59 -12.66 3.53
C TRP A 358 -14.73 -13.50 4.80
N LEU A 359 -13.63 -13.75 5.51
CA LEU A 359 -13.64 -14.50 6.77
C LEU A 359 -14.19 -13.70 7.94
N SER A 360 -13.89 -12.40 8.00
CA SER A 360 -14.39 -11.56 9.09
C SER A 360 -15.78 -10.99 8.80
N LYS A 361 -16.82 -11.76 9.13
CA LYS A 361 -18.22 -11.30 9.15
C LYS A 361 -18.42 -10.27 10.28
N GLY A 362 -19.05 -9.14 9.96
CA GLY A 362 -19.46 -8.14 10.96
C GLY A 362 -20.57 -8.66 11.88
N LYS A 363 -20.79 -8.00 13.02
CA LYS A 363 -21.74 -8.44 14.08
C LYS A 363 -23.24 -8.31 13.75
N LYS A 364 -23.66 -7.88 12.54
CA LYS A 364 -25.08 -7.80 12.16
C LYS A 364 -25.40 -8.64 10.93
N GLU A 365 -26.51 -9.37 10.99
CA GLU A 365 -27.17 -10.04 9.85
C GLU A 365 -27.75 -9.04 8.84
N THR A 366 -27.96 -7.78 9.23
CA THR A 366 -28.50 -6.73 8.35
C THR A 366 -27.41 -5.97 7.62
N PRO A 367 -27.43 -5.88 6.27
CA PRO A 367 -26.50 -5.07 5.49
C PRO A 367 -26.62 -3.58 5.86
N LEU A 368 -25.50 -2.84 5.78
CA LEU A 368 -25.49 -1.40 6.00
C LEU A 368 -26.49 -0.70 5.06
N PRO A 369 -27.24 0.32 5.53
CA PRO A 369 -28.26 0.96 4.73
C PRO A 369 -27.64 1.61 3.50
N LYS A 370 -28.14 1.25 2.32
CA LYS A 370 -27.63 1.77 1.05
C LYS A 370 -28.33 3.08 0.69
N VAL A 371 -27.69 3.86 -0.18
CA VAL A 371 -28.32 5.08 -0.68
C VAL A 371 -29.51 4.70 -1.54
N HIS A 372 -30.60 5.48 -1.44
CA HIS A 372 -31.75 5.35 -2.32
C HIS A 372 -32.19 6.75 -2.77
N ILE A 373 -32.58 6.89 -4.04
CA ILE A 373 -33.00 8.16 -4.62
C ILE A 373 -34.53 8.22 -4.72
N LEU A 374 -35.13 9.19 -4.04
CA LEU A 374 -36.53 9.56 -4.24
C LEU A 374 -36.65 10.34 -5.55
N LYS A 375 -36.85 9.60 -6.63
CA LYS A 375 -36.98 10.12 -8.00
C LYS A 375 -37.94 11.30 -8.08
N ASP A 376 -39.02 11.26 -7.30
CA ASP A 376 -40.02 12.30 -7.34
C ASP A 376 -39.58 13.67 -6.84
N ARG A 377 -38.65 13.70 -5.90
CA ARG A 377 -38.09 14.91 -5.29
C ARG A 377 -36.77 15.33 -5.92
N CYS A 378 -36.20 14.50 -6.80
CA CYS A 378 -34.93 14.77 -7.42
C CYS A 378 -35.03 15.98 -8.37
N THR A 379 -34.26 17.03 -8.10
CA THR A 379 -34.21 18.25 -8.91
C THR A 379 -33.17 18.21 -10.03
N GLY A 380 -32.45 17.10 -10.20
CA GLY A 380 -31.41 16.98 -11.24
C GLY A 380 -30.18 17.86 -11.05
N CYS A 381 -29.98 18.48 -9.88
CA CYS A 381 -28.89 19.46 -9.63
C CYS A 381 -27.46 18.89 -9.59
N THR A 382 -27.27 17.58 -9.73
CA THR A 382 -25.98 16.85 -9.81
C THR A 382 -25.09 16.82 -8.55
N LYS A 383 -25.40 17.60 -7.51
CA LYS A 383 -24.56 17.74 -6.28
C LYS A 383 -24.23 16.40 -5.62
N CYS A 384 -25.23 15.52 -5.43
CA CYS A 384 -25.03 14.21 -4.80
C CYS A 384 -24.05 13.30 -5.57
N ALA A 385 -24.09 13.33 -6.91
CA ALA A 385 -23.19 12.57 -7.78
C ALA A 385 -21.76 13.14 -7.80
N LEU A 386 -21.62 14.47 -7.69
CA LEU A 386 -20.32 15.14 -7.56
C LEU A 386 -19.69 14.82 -6.20
N ASP A 387 -20.46 14.85 -5.12
CA ASP A 387 -19.96 14.67 -3.75
C ASP A 387 -19.70 13.21 -3.41
N CYS A 388 -20.37 12.26 -4.09
CA CYS A 388 -20.18 10.83 -3.87
C CYS A 388 -18.72 10.39 -4.17
N PRO A 389 -17.96 9.93 -3.16
CA PRO A 389 -16.55 9.59 -3.34
C PRO A 389 -16.30 8.20 -3.92
N TYR A 390 -17.34 7.37 -3.98
CA TYR A 390 -17.28 6.00 -4.48
C TYR A 390 -17.97 5.83 -5.84
N GLY A 391 -18.54 6.90 -6.40
CA GLY A 391 -19.26 6.82 -7.68
C GLY A 391 -20.58 6.03 -7.62
N ALA A 392 -21.14 5.84 -6.42
CA ALA A 392 -22.41 5.14 -6.21
C ALA A 392 -23.65 5.91 -6.68
N ILE A 393 -23.50 7.15 -7.15
CA ILE A 393 -24.59 7.94 -7.73
C ILE A 393 -24.09 8.49 -9.07
N GLN A 394 -24.92 8.30 -10.10
CA GLN A 394 -24.71 8.80 -11.45
C GLN A 394 -25.88 9.68 -11.86
N MET A 395 -25.63 10.66 -12.71
CA MET A 395 -26.67 11.49 -13.30
C MET A 395 -26.94 10.97 -14.69
N VAL A 396 -28.21 10.67 -14.98
CA VAL A 396 -28.66 10.28 -16.32
C VAL A 396 -29.67 11.30 -16.83
N GLU A 397 -29.88 11.30 -18.14
CA GLU A 397 -30.92 12.11 -18.74
C GLU A 397 -32.30 11.66 -18.26
N ARG A 398 -33.17 12.63 -18.00
CA ARG A 398 -34.51 12.42 -17.50
C ARG A 398 -35.47 12.36 -18.68
N HIS A 399 -36.30 11.32 -18.69
CA HIS A 399 -37.37 11.12 -19.68
C HIS A 399 -38.76 11.07 -19.04
N ASP A 400 -38.87 11.46 -17.76
CA ASP A 400 -40.16 11.76 -17.15
C ASP A 400 -40.51 13.23 -17.46
N ASP A 401 -41.80 13.58 -17.59
CA ASP A 401 -42.27 14.92 -17.99
C ASP A 401 -41.98 16.04 -16.95
N LYS A 402 -40.97 15.86 -16.09
CA LYS A 402 -40.56 16.83 -15.07
C LYS A 402 -39.59 17.85 -15.66
N PRO A 403 -39.55 19.08 -15.12
CA PRO A 403 -38.79 20.18 -15.70
C PRO A 403 -37.27 20.02 -15.67
N HIS A 404 -36.74 19.01 -14.98
CA HIS A 404 -35.30 18.85 -14.78
C HIS A 404 -34.70 17.91 -15.81
N LYS A 405 -33.65 18.36 -16.51
CA LYS A 405 -32.96 17.58 -17.55
C LYS A 405 -32.32 16.27 -17.05
N PHE A 406 -31.90 16.23 -15.78
CA PHE A 406 -31.18 15.08 -15.23
C PHE A 406 -31.94 14.46 -14.05
N ILE A 407 -31.70 13.16 -13.85
CA ILE A 407 -32.15 12.41 -12.67
C ILE A 407 -30.97 11.62 -12.09
N ALA A 408 -30.89 11.56 -10.76
CA ALA A 408 -29.90 10.76 -10.08
C ALA A 408 -30.33 9.29 -10.04
N ILE A 409 -29.40 8.38 -10.35
CA ILE A 409 -29.56 6.93 -10.19
C ILE A 409 -28.43 6.42 -9.31
N GLU A 410 -28.79 5.55 -8.37
CA GLU A 410 -27.88 4.89 -7.46
C GLU A 410 -27.40 3.52 -7.96
N ASP A 411 -26.16 3.18 -7.63
CA ASP A 411 -25.64 1.82 -7.63
C ASP A 411 -25.34 1.39 -6.18
N PRO A 412 -26.24 0.61 -5.55
CA PRO A 412 -26.08 0.17 -4.16
C PRO A 412 -24.83 -0.68 -3.90
N SER A 413 -24.26 -1.32 -4.93
CA SER A 413 -23.08 -2.18 -4.82
C SER A 413 -21.79 -1.38 -4.52
N LEU A 414 -21.75 -0.12 -4.96
CA LEU A 414 -20.64 0.80 -4.74
C LEU A 414 -20.79 1.61 -3.44
N CYS A 415 -22.00 1.68 -2.88
CA CYS A 415 -22.27 2.51 -1.72
C CYS A 415 -21.65 1.93 -0.42
N VAL A 416 -20.93 2.75 0.35
CA VAL A 416 -20.36 2.40 1.67
C VAL A 416 -21.19 2.90 2.86
N SER A 417 -22.37 3.47 2.61
CA SER A 417 -23.25 4.02 3.65
C SER A 417 -22.71 5.25 4.39
N CYS A 418 -21.85 6.06 3.75
CA CYS A 418 -21.24 7.24 4.37
C CYS A 418 -22.18 8.46 4.56
N GLY A 419 -23.35 8.48 3.93
CA GLY A 419 -24.33 9.58 4.04
C GLY A 419 -23.93 10.94 3.44
N ILE A 420 -22.73 11.10 2.86
CA ILE A 420 -22.25 12.38 2.27
C ILE A 420 -23.24 12.98 1.26
N CYS A 421 -23.87 12.12 0.45
CA CYS A 421 -24.85 12.53 -0.56
C CYS A 421 -26.14 13.10 0.05
N VAL A 422 -26.54 12.63 1.25
CA VAL A 422 -27.67 13.18 2.01
C VAL A 422 -27.37 14.63 2.38
N GLY A 423 -26.19 14.89 2.96
CA GLY A 423 -25.76 16.25 3.30
C GLY A 423 -25.48 17.17 2.10
N SER A 424 -25.53 16.63 0.87
CA SER A 424 -25.38 17.40 -0.38
C SER A 424 -26.72 17.73 -1.05
N CYS A 425 -27.82 17.11 -0.61
CA CYS A 425 -29.09 17.14 -1.31
C CYS A 425 -30.04 18.17 -0.69
N ASP A 426 -30.07 19.36 -1.27
CA ASP A 426 -30.99 20.43 -0.82
C ASP A 426 -32.45 20.09 -1.11
N GLY A 427 -32.72 19.33 -2.18
CA GLY A 427 -34.08 18.88 -2.55
C GLY A 427 -34.58 17.70 -1.71
N VAL A 428 -33.84 17.28 -0.68
CA VAL A 428 -34.27 16.23 0.29
C VAL A 428 -34.73 14.95 -0.43
N ALA A 429 -34.02 14.60 -1.50
CA ALA A 429 -34.32 13.50 -2.43
C ALA A 429 -33.42 12.28 -2.25
N VAL A 430 -32.39 12.37 -1.40
CA VAL A 430 -31.44 11.29 -1.14
C VAL A 430 -31.68 10.76 0.26
N THR A 431 -31.92 9.45 0.37
CA THR A 431 -32.08 8.76 1.65
C THR A 431 -30.95 7.77 1.88
N LEU A 432 -30.82 7.34 3.14
CA LEU A 432 -29.96 6.23 3.52
C LEU A 432 -30.85 5.14 4.11
N GLY A 433 -30.91 3.99 3.44
CA GLY A 433 -31.87 2.94 3.75
C GLY A 433 -33.29 3.31 3.33
N ASN A 434 -34.27 2.75 4.03
CA ASN A 434 -35.69 2.98 3.77
C ASN A 434 -36.25 4.19 4.56
N ASP A 435 -35.40 4.88 5.32
CA ASP A 435 -35.82 6.00 6.15
C ASP A 435 -36.15 7.22 5.30
N SER A 436 -37.13 8.00 5.74
CA SER A 436 -37.41 9.28 5.10
C SER A 436 -36.22 10.23 5.30
N PRO A 437 -35.93 11.11 4.34
CA PRO A 437 -34.81 12.03 4.47
C PRO A 437 -35.04 13.05 5.60
N GLU A 438 -36.27 13.21 6.08
CA GLU A 438 -36.61 14.07 7.22
C GLU A 438 -36.26 13.49 8.59
N VAL A 439 -35.99 12.18 8.68
CA VAL A 439 -35.62 11.49 9.93
C VAL A 439 -34.41 12.15 10.59
N LEU A 440 -33.49 12.71 9.80
CA LEU A 440 -32.33 13.44 10.30
C LEU A 440 -32.75 14.67 11.13
N TRP A 441 -33.67 15.48 10.62
CA TRP A 441 -34.13 16.71 11.29
C TRP A 441 -34.95 16.37 12.53
N SER A 442 -35.89 15.44 12.41
CA SER A 442 -36.77 15.06 13.52
C SER A 442 -36.02 14.45 14.69
N THR A 443 -34.99 13.63 14.41
CA THR A 443 -34.15 13.04 15.45
C THR A 443 -33.35 14.10 16.20
N VAL A 444 -32.78 15.07 15.47
CA VAL A 444 -32.02 16.19 16.06
C VAL A 444 -32.93 17.08 16.89
N ALA A 445 -34.17 17.32 16.44
CA ALA A 445 -35.21 18.04 17.19
C ALA A 445 -35.44 17.40 18.55
N ALA A 446 -35.80 16.12 18.52
CA ALA A 446 -36.17 15.37 19.70
C ALA A 446 -35.01 15.31 20.71
N GLN A 447 -33.77 15.11 20.23
CA GLN A 447 -32.59 15.11 21.09
C GLN A 447 -32.31 16.46 21.72
N LEU A 448 -32.41 17.56 20.95
CA LEU A 448 -32.24 18.90 21.48
C LEU A 448 -33.30 19.23 22.54
N THR A 449 -34.57 18.91 22.29
CA THR A 449 -35.66 19.11 23.26
C THR A 449 -35.41 18.30 24.54
N LEU A 450 -34.97 17.05 24.42
CA LEU A 450 -34.62 16.23 25.58
C LEU A 450 -33.41 16.78 26.36
N ALA A 451 -32.42 17.35 25.67
CA ALA A 451 -31.26 17.98 26.30
C ALA A 451 -31.65 19.26 27.04
N GLN A 452 -32.48 20.11 26.42
CA GLN A 452 -33.02 21.32 27.05
C GLN A 452 -33.88 20.99 28.26
N ALA A 453 -34.70 19.93 28.21
CA ALA A 453 -35.50 19.49 29.35
C ALA A 453 -34.65 19.04 30.56
N LYS A 454 -33.43 18.53 30.31
CA LYS A 454 -32.48 18.15 31.36
C LYS A 454 -31.66 19.32 31.89
N ALA A 455 -31.58 20.42 31.14
CA ALA A 455 -30.88 21.64 31.52
C ALA A 455 -31.78 22.88 31.28
N PRO A 456 -32.87 23.08 32.07
CA PRO A 456 -33.87 24.12 31.79
C PRO A 456 -33.32 25.54 31.86
N GLU A 457 -32.33 25.77 32.73
CA GLU A 457 -31.63 27.05 32.89
C GLU A 457 -30.24 27.04 32.24
N GLY A 458 -29.84 25.91 31.63
CA GLY A 458 -28.50 25.68 31.11
C GLY A 458 -28.42 25.93 29.61
N GLN A 459 -27.27 26.44 29.16
CA GLN A 459 -26.96 26.56 27.74
C GLN A 459 -26.73 25.16 27.15
N VAL A 460 -27.33 24.85 26.00
CA VAL A 460 -27.13 23.56 25.32
C VAL A 460 -26.25 23.76 24.09
N LYS A 461 -25.08 23.12 24.09
CA LYS A 461 -24.19 23.02 22.92
C LYS A 461 -24.42 21.69 22.22
N VAL A 462 -24.75 21.73 20.94
CA VAL A 462 -24.97 20.53 20.12
C VAL A 462 -23.72 20.21 19.31
N ILE A 463 -23.27 18.96 19.36
CA ILE A 463 -22.08 18.48 18.66
C ILE A 463 -22.45 17.39 17.68
N PHE A 464 -22.25 17.64 16.39
CA PHE A 464 -22.35 16.63 15.34
C PHE A 464 -21.01 15.92 15.17
N THR A 465 -21.00 14.60 15.31
CA THR A 465 -19.78 13.80 15.22
C THR A 465 -19.98 12.56 14.34
N CYS A 466 -18.89 12.01 13.80
CA CYS A 466 -18.97 10.78 13.02
C CYS A 466 -18.95 9.52 13.90
N GLU A 467 -19.44 8.40 13.34
CA GLU A 467 -19.46 7.08 13.98
C GLU A 467 -18.10 6.66 14.56
N ARG A 468 -17.01 7.07 13.90
CA ARG A 468 -15.65 6.73 14.31
C ARG A 468 -15.28 7.46 15.60
N HIS A 469 -15.60 8.74 15.73
CA HIS A 469 -15.43 9.47 16.99
C HIS A 469 -16.38 8.95 18.07
N ALA A 470 -17.62 8.61 17.70
CA ALA A 470 -18.62 7.98 18.59
C ALA A 470 -18.14 6.64 19.18
N ALA A 471 -17.48 5.81 18.37
CA ALA A 471 -16.90 4.55 18.83
C ALA A 471 -15.75 4.74 19.82
N HIS A 472 -15.02 5.86 19.73
CA HIS A 472 -13.81 6.14 20.51
C HIS A 472 -14.04 7.24 21.57
N GLY A 473 -13.44 8.43 21.37
CA GLY A 473 -13.37 9.48 22.40
C GLY A 473 -14.71 10.11 22.74
N ALA A 474 -15.72 10.01 21.88
CA ALA A 474 -17.05 10.56 22.17
C ALA A 474 -17.95 9.61 22.97
N ARG A 475 -17.59 8.33 23.10
CA ARG A 475 -18.40 7.31 23.80
C ARG A 475 -18.84 7.72 25.22
N PRO A 476 -18.01 8.34 26.07
CA PRO A 476 -18.43 8.80 27.40
C PRO A 476 -19.55 9.86 27.38
N PHE A 477 -19.72 10.57 26.25
CA PHE A 477 -20.70 11.64 26.07
C PHE A 477 -22.03 11.15 25.48
N LEU A 478 -22.07 9.94 24.90
CA LEU A 478 -23.28 9.37 24.31
C LEU A 478 -24.26 8.81 25.36
N ALA A 479 -23.72 8.11 26.38
CA ALA A 479 -24.53 7.43 27.39
C ALA A 479 -24.95 8.32 28.56
N SER A 480 -24.33 9.50 28.70
CA SER A 480 -24.42 10.32 29.90
C SER A 480 -25.44 11.45 29.82
N ASN A 481 -26.16 11.65 28.71
CA ASN A 481 -27.10 12.78 28.56
C ASN A 481 -26.52 14.11 29.09
N GLY A 482 -25.24 14.37 28.78
CA GLY A 482 -24.48 15.49 29.31
C GLY A 482 -23.98 15.26 30.75
N ARG A 483 -22.71 14.88 30.93
CA ARG A 483 -22.01 15.12 32.20
C ARG A 483 -21.14 16.37 32.10
N HIS A 484 -21.50 17.30 32.98
CA HIS A 484 -21.01 18.65 33.22
C HIS A 484 -19.48 18.77 33.32
N THR A 485 -18.87 19.56 32.44
CA THR A 485 -17.53 20.12 32.68
C THR A 485 -17.55 21.65 32.83
N THR A 486 -18.68 22.30 32.57
CA THR A 486 -18.96 23.75 32.72
C THR A 486 -20.48 23.98 32.74
N ASP A 487 -20.96 25.21 32.97
CA ASP A 487 -22.39 25.64 32.92
C ASP A 487 -23.15 25.37 31.59
N THR A 488 -22.55 24.62 30.66
CA THR A 488 -23.10 24.31 29.33
C THR A 488 -23.30 22.81 29.19
N ALA A 489 -24.55 22.37 29.00
CA ALA A 489 -24.89 21.00 28.66
C ALA A 489 -24.43 20.68 27.23
N VAL A 490 -23.88 19.48 27.02
CA VAL A 490 -23.37 19.04 25.71
C VAL A 490 -24.21 17.87 25.22
N GLU A 491 -24.84 18.04 24.07
CA GLU A 491 -25.60 16.99 23.38
C GLU A 491 -24.83 16.52 22.14
N VAL A 492 -24.56 15.21 22.04
CA VAL A 492 -23.73 14.64 20.97
C VAL A 492 -24.58 13.82 20.00
N ILE A 493 -24.65 14.29 18.77
CA ILE A 493 -25.40 13.66 17.68
C ILE A 493 -24.44 12.87 16.79
N THR A 494 -24.67 11.56 16.71
CA THR A 494 -23.81 10.66 15.94
C THR A 494 -24.36 10.46 14.51
N LEU A 495 -23.49 10.64 13.53
CA LEU A 495 -23.77 10.45 12.10
C LEU A 495 -22.81 9.41 11.50
N PRO A 496 -23.15 8.74 10.38
CA PRO A 496 -22.19 7.86 9.68
C PRO A 496 -20.92 8.61 9.27
N CYS A 497 -21.11 9.86 8.86
CA CYS A 497 -20.04 10.82 8.62
C CYS A 497 -20.54 12.22 8.98
N VAL A 498 -19.63 13.10 9.37
CA VAL A 498 -19.94 14.55 9.46
C VAL A 498 -20.36 15.13 8.11
N GLY A 499 -19.99 14.48 7.00
CA GLY A 499 -20.44 14.82 5.64
C GLY A 499 -21.94 14.62 5.41
N THR A 500 -22.61 13.85 6.27
CA THR A 500 -24.07 13.64 6.25
C THR A 500 -24.83 14.88 6.70
N ALA A 501 -24.24 15.74 7.53
CA ALA A 501 -24.89 16.96 8.01
C ALA A 501 -24.90 18.04 6.91
N PRO A 502 -26.07 18.41 6.36
CA PRO A 502 -26.16 19.60 5.51
C PRO A 502 -25.98 20.87 6.38
N PRO A 503 -25.46 21.99 5.84
CA PRO A 503 -25.30 23.22 6.62
C PRO A 503 -26.60 23.76 7.22
N ASP A 504 -27.71 23.54 6.52
CA ASP A 504 -29.05 23.93 6.98
C ASP A 504 -29.45 23.20 8.29
N LEU A 505 -28.91 22.00 8.55
CA LEU A 505 -29.11 21.29 9.83
C LEU A 505 -28.54 22.06 10.99
N LEU A 506 -27.32 22.58 10.84
CA LEU A 506 -26.66 23.34 11.89
C LEU A 506 -27.39 24.67 12.14
N VAL A 507 -27.88 25.31 11.07
CA VAL A 507 -28.69 26.54 11.15
C VAL A 507 -29.98 26.29 11.91
N ARG A 508 -30.73 25.25 11.53
CA ARG A 508 -31.99 24.89 12.19
C ARG A 508 -31.78 24.50 13.65
N THR A 509 -30.70 23.79 13.98
CA THR A 509 -30.35 23.46 15.37
C THR A 509 -30.12 24.72 16.21
N LEU A 510 -29.44 25.75 15.67
CA LEU A 510 -29.30 27.03 16.37
C LEU A 510 -30.65 27.74 16.55
N ASN A 511 -31.46 27.80 15.50
CA ASN A 511 -32.78 28.44 15.55
C ASN A 511 -33.74 27.73 16.52
N ALA A 512 -33.58 26.42 16.72
CA ALA A 512 -34.33 25.63 17.69
C ALA A 512 -33.86 25.81 19.15
N GLY A 513 -32.93 26.74 19.41
CA GLY A 513 -32.52 27.13 20.77
C GLY A 513 -31.22 26.50 21.25
N ALA A 514 -30.39 25.93 20.38
CA ALA A 514 -29.02 25.58 20.75
C ALA A 514 -28.15 26.85 20.87
N THR A 515 -27.36 26.95 21.94
CA THR A 515 -26.49 28.11 22.18
C THR A 515 -25.28 28.12 21.25
N ALA A 516 -24.77 26.94 20.90
CA ALA A 516 -23.68 26.78 19.95
C ALA A 516 -23.79 25.42 19.26
N VAL A 517 -23.30 25.35 18.02
CA VAL A 517 -23.21 24.11 17.26
C VAL A 517 -21.75 23.85 16.92
N GLN A 518 -21.30 22.61 17.08
CA GLN A 518 -19.95 22.20 16.73
C GLN A 518 -19.97 20.95 15.85
N VAL A 519 -19.10 20.91 14.84
CA VAL A 519 -18.83 19.71 14.07
C VAL A 519 -17.50 19.13 14.51
N VAL A 520 -17.46 17.86 14.93
CA VAL A 520 -16.22 17.16 15.27
C VAL A 520 -15.98 16.03 14.27
N GLY A 521 -14.94 16.18 13.47
CA GLY A 521 -14.60 15.26 12.39
C GLY A 521 -13.18 14.71 12.47
N CYS A 522 -12.89 13.75 11.58
CA CYS A 522 -11.55 13.20 11.40
C CYS A 522 -10.55 14.25 10.91
N PRO A 523 -9.26 14.08 11.23
CA PRO A 523 -8.22 14.99 10.76
C PRO A 523 -8.02 14.88 9.24
N PRO A 524 -7.34 15.86 8.62
CA PRO A 524 -7.05 15.83 7.18
C PRO A 524 -6.39 14.53 6.74
N ASP A 525 -6.79 14.04 5.55
CA ASP A 525 -6.36 12.77 4.93
C ASP A 525 -6.59 11.47 5.76
N ASP A 526 -7.22 11.54 6.95
CA ASP A 526 -7.59 10.36 7.76
C ASP A 526 -9.10 10.10 7.86
N CYS A 527 -9.92 10.74 7.03
CA CYS A 527 -11.36 10.48 7.09
C CYS A 527 -11.67 9.02 6.70
N SER A 528 -12.42 8.31 7.55
CA SER A 528 -12.91 6.95 7.22
C SER A 528 -13.72 6.93 5.93
N ASN A 529 -14.40 8.05 5.62
CA ASN A 529 -15.23 8.24 4.45
C ASN A 529 -14.60 9.16 3.39
N ARG A 530 -13.25 9.18 3.34
CA ARG A 530 -12.41 9.88 2.36
C ARG A 530 -12.56 11.41 2.37
N GLU A 531 -13.51 11.96 1.64
CA GLU A 531 -13.70 13.42 1.51
C GLU A 531 -14.78 13.98 2.47
N GLY A 532 -15.37 13.16 3.34
CA GLY A 532 -16.50 13.60 4.19
C GLY A 532 -16.19 14.79 5.09
N ASN A 533 -15.02 14.81 5.74
CA ASN A 533 -14.57 15.95 6.55
C ASN A 533 -14.27 17.18 5.68
N LEU A 534 -13.62 16.99 4.53
CA LEU A 534 -13.28 18.05 3.57
C LEU A 534 -14.53 18.73 3.01
N TRP A 535 -15.53 17.95 2.60
CA TRP A 535 -16.80 18.50 2.10
C TRP A 535 -17.54 19.29 3.18
N THR A 536 -17.59 18.77 4.40
CA THR A 536 -18.20 19.51 5.52
C THR A 536 -17.46 20.83 5.77
N GLU A 537 -16.13 20.81 5.87
CA GLU A 537 -15.33 22.03 6.03
C GLU A 537 -15.61 23.04 4.92
N GLN A 538 -15.57 22.62 3.66
CA GLN A 538 -15.81 23.50 2.52
C GLN A 538 -17.24 24.05 2.47
N ARG A 539 -18.25 23.30 2.90
CA ARG A 539 -19.64 23.81 3.00
C ARG A 539 -19.78 24.84 4.12
N LEU A 540 -19.15 24.60 5.28
CA LEU A 540 -19.17 25.52 6.43
C LEU A 540 -18.33 26.78 6.21
N THR A 541 -17.29 26.69 5.40
CA THR A 541 -16.46 27.84 4.97
C THR A 541 -16.95 28.45 3.65
N ARG A 542 -18.11 27.99 3.14
CA ARG A 542 -18.77 28.48 1.92
C ARG A 542 -18.00 28.29 0.61
N GLN A 543 -16.96 27.46 0.61
CA GLN A 543 -16.19 27.06 -0.58
C GLN A 543 -16.89 26.00 -1.44
N ARG A 544 -17.88 25.29 -0.88
CA ARG A 544 -18.65 24.23 -1.57
C ARG A 544 -20.15 24.36 -1.32
N VAL A 545 -20.97 23.97 -2.30
CA VAL A 545 -22.43 23.88 -2.17
C VAL A 545 -22.89 22.53 -1.58
N PRO A 546 -24.00 22.48 -0.82
CA PRO A 546 -24.70 23.64 -0.27
C PRO A 546 -23.83 24.44 0.69
N ARG A 547 -23.93 25.76 0.62
CA ARG A 547 -23.12 26.68 1.43
C ARG A 547 -23.86 26.99 2.71
N LEU A 548 -23.14 27.18 3.82
CA LEU A 548 -23.71 27.80 5.00
C LEU A 548 -24.29 29.18 4.65
N LYS A 549 -25.56 29.44 4.99
CA LYS A 549 -26.26 30.71 4.70
C LYS A 549 -25.46 31.92 5.20
N ARG A 550 -25.47 33.03 4.47
CA ARG A 550 -24.59 34.18 4.74
C ARG A 550 -24.88 34.82 6.10
N ALA A 551 -26.16 34.85 6.47
CA ALA A 551 -26.64 35.31 7.77
C ALA A 551 -25.98 34.57 8.95
N TYR A 552 -25.55 33.31 8.75
CA TYR A 552 -24.94 32.47 9.78
C TYR A 552 -23.41 32.38 9.65
N ALA A 553 -22.78 33.21 8.81
CA ALA A 553 -21.33 33.19 8.62
C ALA A 553 -20.57 33.38 9.95
N ASN A 554 -21.05 34.29 10.81
CA ASN A 554 -20.50 34.58 12.14
C ASN A 554 -21.35 33.99 13.28
N ALA A 555 -22.27 33.07 12.99
CA ALA A 555 -23.01 32.34 14.01
C ALA A 555 -22.06 31.43 14.83
N PRO A 556 -22.44 31.02 16.06
CA PRO A 556 -21.64 30.16 16.95
C PRO A 556 -21.57 28.71 16.46
N ILE A 557 -21.07 28.54 15.24
CA ILE A 557 -20.82 27.29 14.54
C ILE A 557 -19.31 27.13 14.43
N THR A 558 -18.75 26.12 15.10
CA THR A 558 -17.32 25.80 15.06
C THR A 558 -17.07 24.41 14.48
N ALA A 559 -15.83 24.11 14.08
CA ALA A 559 -15.45 22.75 13.71
C ALA A 559 -14.13 22.34 14.37
N ALA A 560 -13.97 21.04 14.64
CA ALA A 560 -12.75 20.46 15.17
C ALA A 560 -12.37 19.22 14.37
N TRP A 561 -11.16 19.22 13.82
CA TRP A 561 -10.64 18.17 12.94
C TRP A 561 -9.53 17.40 13.65
N LEU A 562 -9.91 16.53 14.58
CA LEU A 562 -9.00 15.89 15.53
C LEU A 562 -9.08 14.35 15.43
N PRO A 563 -8.03 13.63 15.88
CA PRO A 563 -8.06 12.18 15.97
C PRO A 563 -9.25 11.68 16.83
N PRO A 564 -9.83 10.49 16.54
CA PRO A 564 -10.99 9.97 17.27
C PRO A 564 -10.81 9.83 18.79
N ASN A 565 -9.58 9.67 19.27
CA ASN A 565 -9.25 9.54 20.69
C ASN A 565 -9.09 10.88 21.43
N ASP A 566 -9.13 12.03 20.73
CA ASP A 566 -8.96 13.37 21.29
C ASP A 566 -10.29 14.18 21.28
N PHE A 567 -11.44 13.51 21.38
CA PHE A 567 -12.76 14.16 21.36
C PHE A 567 -12.98 15.14 22.53
N GLN A 568 -12.48 14.82 23.73
CA GLN A 568 -12.51 15.74 24.89
C GLN A 568 -11.92 17.10 24.53
N ARG A 569 -10.72 17.09 23.92
CA ARG A 569 -10.03 18.30 23.47
C ARG A 569 -10.87 19.06 22.44
N ALA A 570 -11.60 18.36 21.57
CA ALA A 570 -12.48 18.98 20.59
C ALA A 570 -13.59 19.82 21.25
N ILE A 571 -14.20 19.32 22.33
CA ILE A 571 -15.26 20.02 23.08
C ILE A 571 -14.72 21.31 23.71
N GLU A 572 -13.50 21.25 24.24
CA GLU A 572 -12.83 22.33 24.96
C GLU A 572 -12.21 23.40 24.04
N LEU A 573 -12.17 23.17 22.72
CA LEU A 573 -11.66 24.17 21.78
C LEU A 573 -12.54 25.42 21.79
N LYS A 574 -11.91 26.55 22.15
CA LYS A 574 -12.50 27.87 22.02
C LYS A 574 -12.42 28.35 20.56
N PRO A 575 -13.37 29.18 20.11
CA PRO A 575 -13.24 29.84 18.81
C PRO A 575 -11.95 30.67 18.75
N VAL A 576 -11.37 30.76 17.56
CA VAL A 576 -10.26 31.66 17.26
C VAL A 576 -10.70 33.08 17.57
N LEU A 577 -9.87 33.83 18.29
CA LEU A 577 -10.14 35.23 18.60
C LEU A 577 -9.42 36.12 17.59
N THR A 578 -10.12 37.13 17.10
CA THR A 578 -9.58 38.19 16.25
C THR A 578 -9.83 39.53 16.89
N VAL A 579 -8.86 40.44 16.77
CA VAL A 579 -9.03 41.82 17.24
C VAL A 579 -9.81 42.60 16.19
N ASN A 580 -10.96 43.13 16.59
CA ASN A 580 -11.71 44.04 15.73
C ASN A 580 -10.91 45.34 15.57
N GLU A 581 -10.48 45.64 14.34
CA GLU A 581 -9.64 46.81 14.04
C GLU A 581 -10.30 48.15 14.42
N THR A 582 -11.63 48.20 14.49
CA THR A 582 -12.38 49.43 14.80
C THR A 582 -12.64 49.63 16.29
N THR A 583 -12.90 48.56 17.04
CA THR A 583 -13.24 48.63 18.47
C THR A 583 -12.10 48.23 19.40
N GLY A 584 -11.05 47.59 18.87
CA GLY A 584 -9.95 47.00 19.63
C GLY A 584 -10.37 45.80 20.49
N ALA A 585 -11.64 45.38 20.44
CA ALA A 585 -12.16 44.26 21.22
C ALA A 585 -11.78 42.91 20.58
N GLU A 586 -11.47 41.93 21.42
CA GLU A 586 -11.32 40.53 20.97
C GLU A 586 -12.71 39.93 20.75
N GLU A 587 -12.98 39.55 19.49
CA GLU A 587 -14.23 38.91 19.09
C GLU A 587 -13.95 37.50 18.53
N PRO A 588 -14.85 36.53 18.71
CA PRO A 588 -14.70 35.18 18.16
C PRO A 588 -14.89 35.15 16.65
N ASP A 589 -13.86 34.75 15.92
CA ASP A 589 -13.91 34.41 14.50
C ASP A 589 -14.34 32.94 14.32
N TYR A 590 -15.65 32.76 14.23
CA TYR A 590 -16.24 31.45 13.97
C TYR A 590 -15.90 30.90 12.59
N LEU A 591 -15.61 31.74 11.59
CA LEU A 591 -15.26 31.29 10.24
C LEU A 591 -13.86 30.68 10.22
N ALA A 592 -12.87 31.32 10.84
CA ALA A 592 -11.53 30.77 11.01
C ALA A 592 -11.55 29.47 11.82
N SER A 593 -12.42 29.39 12.82
CA SER A 593 -12.62 28.21 13.68
C SER A 593 -13.19 26.99 12.96
N ARG A 594 -13.52 27.07 11.67
CA ARG A 594 -14.02 25.95 10.86
C ARG A 594 -12.95 25.32 9.98
N ARG A 595 -11.81 26.00 9.76
CA ARG A 595 -10.79 25.58 8.80
C ARG A 595 -10.04 24.34 9.27
N MET A 596 -9.80 23.42 8.34
CA MET A 596 -9.05 22.20 8.60
C MET A 596 -7.54 22.38 8.39
N PHE A 597 -7.18 23.16 7.36
CA PHE A 597 -5.80 23.36 6.96
C PHE A 597 -5.24 24.63 7.59
N LEU A 598 -4.12 24.47 8.30
CA LEU A 598 -3.40 25.59 8.90
C LEU A 598 -2.43 26.20 7.87
N PRO A 599 -2.17 27.52 7.93
CA PRO A 599 -1.24 28.16 7.02
C PRO A 599 0.17 27.56 7.14
N PHE A 600 0.86 27.55 6.00
CA PHE A 600 2.22 27.03 5.88
C PHE A 600 3.21 27.87 6.70
N THR A 601 3.94 27.23 7.61
CA THR A 601 5.10 27.82 8.27
C THR A 601 6.23 26.78 8.35
N TRP A 602 7.49 27.20 8.20
CA TRP A 602 8.66 26.30 8.28
C TRP A 602 8.68 25.47 9.57
N ARG A 603 8.26 26.10 10.68
CA ARG A 603 8.15 25.48 12.00
C ARG A 603 7.18 24.30 12.03
N ASN A 604 6.10 24.32 11.26
CA ASN A 604 5.10 23.25 11.24
C ASN A 604 5.54 22.01 10.45
N ILE A 605 6.61 22.13 9.65
CA ILE A 605 7.05 21.09 8.70
C ILE A 605 8.43 20.54 9.04
N ALA A 606 9.30 21.37 9.63
CA ALA A 606 10.65 20.99 10.00
C ALA A 606 10.68 19.73 10.89
N THR A 607 9.73 19.60 11.82
CA THR A 607 9.59 18.42 12.69
C THR A 607 9.24 17.15 11.91
N ALA A 608 8.31 17.24 10.95
CA ALA A 608 7.94 16.11 10.10
C ALA A 608 9.11 15.66 9.22
N PHE A 609 9.83 16.58 8.59
CA PHE A 609 10.98 16.22 7.74
C PHE A 609 12.19 15.76 8.53
N ALA A 610 12.44 16.32 9.72
CA ALA A 610 13.46 15.81 10.63
C ALA A 610 13.15 14.36 11.05
N LEU A 611 11.88 14.05 11.34
CA LEU A 611 11.45 12.68 11.63
C LEU A 611 11.71 11.75 10.43
N LEU A 612 11.35 12.15 9.20
CA LEU A 612 11.63 11.36 8.00
C LEU A 612 13.14 11.14 7.78
N ALA A 613 13.95 12.17 8.01
CA ALA A 613 15.41 12.06 7.89
C ALA A 613 15.98 11.06 8.90
N VAL A 614 15.53 11.11 10.16
CA VAL A 614 15.91 10.13 11.18
C VAL A 614 15.49 8.71 10.79
N VAL A 615 14.25 8.54 10.32
CA VAL A 615 13.76 7.23 9.85
C VAL A 615 14.57 6.72 8.66
N MET A 616 14.92 7.59 7.72
CA MET A 616 15.77 7.25 6.56
C MET A 616 17.16 6.79 7.02
N VAL A 617 17.79 7.51 7.93
CA VAL A 617 19.10 7.15 8.48
C VAL A 617 19.04 5.81 9.20
N ILE A 618 18.02 5.59 10.03
CA ILE A 618 17.79 4.29 10.68
C ILE A 618 17.63 3.18 9.64
N GLN A 619 16.81 3.39 8.59
CA GLN A 619 16.65 2.44 7.51
C GLN A 619 18.00 2.11 6.85
N ILE A 620 18.80 3.12 6.49
CA ILE A 620 20.10 2.91 5.83
C ILE A 620 20.97 1.97 6.67
N PHE A 621 21.15 2.26 7.96
CA PHE A 621 21.97 1.43 8.85
C PHE A 621 21.37 0.05 9.14
N MET A 622 20.05 -0.06 9.23
CA MET A 622 19.38 -1.35 9.44
C MET A 622 19.41 -2.27 8.21
N THR A 623 19.73 -1.73 7.03
CA THR A 623 19.77 -2.49 5.76
C THR A 623 21.16 -2.97 5.35
N ASP A 624 22.14 -2.85 6.25
CA ASP A 624 23.53 -3.30 6.05
C ASP A 624 24.06 -4.06 7.27
N LEU A 625 23.33 -5.11 7.68
CA LEU A 625 23.72 -5.91 8.85
C LEU A 625 24.77 -6.96 8.44
N PRO A 626 25.87 -7.14 9.20
CA PRO A 626 26.90 -8.10 8.85
C PRO A 626 26.39 -9.54 9.01
N PHE A 627 26.54 -10.35 7.97
CA PHE A 627 26.15 -11.74 7.94
C PHE A 627 27.23 -12.58 7.24
N ARG A 628 27.52 -13.76 7.80
CA ARG A 628 28.44 -14.75 7.21
C ARG A 628 27.64 -16.01 6.90
N PRO A 629 27.34 -16.31 5.62
CA PRO A 629 26.57 -17.50 5.25
C PRO A 629 27.23 -18.79 5.75
N GLN A 630 28.56 -18.87 5.66
CA GLN A 630 29.36 -20.01 6.12
C GLN A 630 30.43 -19.53 7.11
N PRO A 631 30.14 -19.49 8.43
CA PRO A 631 31.07 -18.92 9.41
C PRO A 631 32.36 -19.75 9.57
N LYS A 632 32.30 -21.06 9.33
CA LYS A 632 33.46 -21.97 9.42
C LYS A 632 34.38 -21.93 8.19
N GLN A 633 33.91 -21.36 7.07
CA GLN A 633 34.65 -21.29 5.79
C GLN A 633 35.37 -22.62 5.46
N PRO A 634 34.65 -23.76 5.43
CA PRO A 634 35.27 -25.03 5.06
C PRO A 634 35.71 -24.99 3.59
N VAL A 635 36.56 -25.94 3.22
CA VAL A 635 36.84 -26.21 1.81
C VAL A 635 35.72 -27.10 1.28
N VAL A 636 35.19 -26.79 0.10
CA VAL A 636 34.13 -27.57 -0.54
C VAL A 636 34.69 -28.29 -1.76
N LEU A 637 34.64 -29.62 -1.74
CA LEU A 637 34.88 -30.46 -2.92
C LEU A 637 33.57 -30.58 -3.69
N GLN A 638 33.54 -30.04 -4.91
CA GLN A 638 32.35 -30.01 -5.75
C GLN A 638 32.54 -30.97 -6.93
N ILE A 639 31.80 -32.07 -6.95
CA ILE A 639 31.78 -33.01 -8.08
C ILE A 639 30.70 -32.52 -9.06
N ALA A 640 31.12 -32.08 -10.24
CA ALA A 640 30.23 -31.56 -11.27
C ALA A 640 30.39 -32.39 -12.56
N LEU A 641 29.56 -33.42 -12.70
CA LEU A 641 29.57 -34.33 -13.86
C LEU A 641 28.29 -34.12 -14.67
N PRO A 642 28.29 -33.25 -15.71
CA PRO A 642 27.12 -33.02 -16.54
C PRO A 642 26.74 -34.26 -17.37
N GLU A 643 27.72 -35.07 -17.76
CA GLU A 643 27.56 -36.33 -18.48
C GLU A 643 28.40 -37.41 -17.78
N PRO A 644 27.89 -38.02 -16.69
CA PRO A 644 28.64 -38.98 -15.87
C PRO A 644 29.07 -40.25 -16.65
N GLN A 645 28.47 -40.50 -17.81
CA GLN A 645 28.80 -41.60 -18.69
C GLN A 645 29.95 -41.34 -19.67
N LEU A 646 30.31 -40.08 -19.88
CA LEU A 646 31.33 -39.68 -20.85
C LEU A 646 32.72 -40.35 -20.61
N PRO A 647 33.21 -40.51 -19.36
CA PRO A 647 34.49 -41.18 -19.10
C PRO A 647 34.51 -42.68 -19.46
N LEU A 648 33.34 -43.31 -19.58
CA LEU A 648 33.20 -44.76 -19.74
C LEU A 648 32.91 -45.19 -21.19
N GLY A 649 32.68 -44.24 -22.10
CA GLY A 649 32.37 -44.51 -23.51
C GLY A 649 30.97 -45.11 -23.74
N PRO A 650 30.57 -45.39 -25.00
CA PRO A 650 29.29 -46.00 -25.31
C PRO A 650 29.22 -47.45 -24.82
N VAL A 651 28.50 -47.69 -23.73
CA VAL A 651 28.27 -49.04 -23.18
C VAL A 651 27.21 -49.75 -24.03
N THR A 652 27.61 -50.71 -24.86
CA THR A 652 26.66 -51.56 -25.61
C THR A 652 25.99 -52.58 -24.69
N ALA A 653 24.68 -52.81 -24.87
CA ALA A 653 23.81 -53.67 -24.05
C ALA A 653 24.21 -55.16 -23.91
N VAL A 654 25.34 -55.60 -24.48
CA VAL A 654 25.76 -57.01 -24.54
C VAL A 654 26.63 -57.42 -23.33
N SER A 655 27.12 -56.48 -22.53
CA SER A 655 27.77 -56.77 -21.24
C SER A 655 27.37 -55.70 -20.22
N ALA A 656 26.40 -56.00 -19.36
CA ALA A 656 26.13 -55.15 -18.21
C ALA A 656 27.42 -55.01 -17.39
N PRO A 657 27.96 -53.79 -17.18
CA PRO A 657 29.12 -53.63 -16.33
C PRO A 657 28.78 -54.14 -14.91
N PRO A 658 29.76 -54.74 -14.19
CA PRO A 658 29.59 -55.03 -12.76
C PRO A 658 29.19 -53.75 -12.02
N ALA A 659 28.46 -53.88 -10.92
CA ALA A 659 27.98 -52.73 -10.14
C ALA A 659 29.15 -51.76 -9.85
N MET A 660 29.14 -50.62 -10.54
CA MET A 660 30.16 -49.58 -10.40
C MET A 660 29.73 -48.61 -9.30
N GLN A 661 30.72 -48.15 -8.55
CA GLN A 661 30.54 -47.15 -7.51
C GLN A 661 31.51 -46.00 -7.76
N MET A 662 30.99 -44.78 -7.70
CA MET A 662 31.81 -43.57 -7.67
C MET A 662 32.33 -43.39 -6.24
N GLN A 663 33.65 -43.27 -6.10
CA GLN A 663 34.32 -43.06 -4.82
C GLN A 663 35.11 -41.74 -4.86
N LEU A 664 34.90 -40.90 -3.85
CA LEU A 664 35.75 -39.75 -3.55
C LEU A 664 36.65 -40.13 -2.37
N LEU A 665 37.96 -40.12 -2.60
CA LEU A 665 38.97 -40.36 -1.59
C LEU A 665 39.69 -39.06 -1.27
N VAL A 666 39.92 -38.82 0.02
CA VAL A 666 40.71 -37.68 0.52
C VAL A 666 41.74 -38.24 1.50
N ASP A 667 43.03 -37.99 1.23
CA ASP A 667 44.16 -38.51 2.00
C ASP A 667 44.18 -40.05 2.15
N GLY A 668 43.58 -40.75 1.17
CA GLY A 668 43.46 -42.21 1.15
C GLY A 668 42.19 -42.76 1.80
N ASP A 669 41.43 -41.94 2.54
CA ASP A 669 40.17 -42.32 3.15
C ASP A 669 38.98 -42.11 2.19
N VAL A 670 38.07 -43.09 2.13
CA VAL A 670 36.86 -43.00 1.31
C VAL A 670 35.84 -42.09 2.00
N LEU A 671 35.69 -40.88 1.49
CA LEU A 671 34.83 -39.83 2.04
C LEU A 671 33.39 -39.93 1.54
N LEU A 672 33.21 -40.37 0.29
CA LEU A 672 31.89 -40.55 -0.32
C LEU A 672 31.92 -41.75 -1.27
N THR A 673 30.92 -42.62 -1.14
CA THR A 673 30.67 -43.72 -2.08
C THR A 673 29.24 -43.60 -2.60
N ARG A 674 29.08 -43.55 -3.92
CA ARG A 674 27.77 -43.52 -4.57
C ARG A 674 27.65 -44.69 -5.56
N PRO A 675 26.72 -45.63 -5.36
CA PRO A 675 26.46 -46.68 -6.34
C PRO A 675 25.86 -46.07 -7.61
N LEU A 676 26.27 -46.58 -8.76
CA LEU A 676 25.73 -46.22 -10.07
C LEU A 676 24.95 -47.44 -10.57
N ALA A 677 23.62 -47.33 -10.69
CA ALA A 677 22.79 -48.48 -11.04
C ALA A 677 22.98 -48.84 -12.52
N VAL A 678 23.02 -50.14 -12.86
CA VAL A 678 23.24 -50.64 -14.24
C VAL A 678 22.18 -50.13 -15.25
N ASN A 679 20.96 -49.87 -14.79
CA ASN A 679 19.88 -49.32 -15.62
C ASN A 679 20.08 -47.84 -15.97
N ASP A 680 20.91 -47.11 -15.22
CA ASP A 680 21.26 -45.70 -15.51
C ASP A 680 22.15 -45.60 -16.76
N TRP A 681 22.67 -46.71 -17.30
CA TRP A 681 23.66 -46.71 -18.38
C TRP A 681 23.13 -47.13 -19.75
N THR A 682 21.98 -47.83 -19.79
CA THR A 682 21.59 -48.62 -20.98
C THR A 682 20.25 -48.22 -21.61
N ILE A 683 19.35 -47.54 -20.88
CA ILE A 683 17.99 -47.21 -21.36
C ILE A 683 17.68 -45.71 -21.21
N THR A 684 18.22 -45.06 -20.18
CA THR A 684 18.11 -43.60 -19.95
C THR A 684 19.49 -43.13 -19.47
N PRO A 685 20.14 -42.11 -20.07
CA PRO A 685 21.41 -41.62 -19.55
C PRO A 685 21.23 -41.18 -18.09
N PRO A 686 22.23 -41.40 -17.21
CA PRO A 686 22.13 -40.95 -15.83
C PRO A 686 21.92 -39.44 -15.84
N GLY A 687 21.00 -38.96 -15.01
CA GLY A 687 20.86 -37.53 -14.78
C GLY A 687 22.19 -36.91 -14.35
N PRO A 688 22.42 -35.63 -14.63
CA PRO A 688 23.68 -34.99 -14.32
C PRO A 688 23.95 -35.05 -12.81
N ILE A 689 25.21 -35.33 -12.43
CA ILE A 689 25.61 -35.51 -11.03
C ILE A 689 26.25 -34.23 -10.53
N PHE A 690 25.64 -33.65 -9.49
CA PHE A 690 26.23 -32.57 -8.71
C PHE A 690 26.20 -32.94 -7.23
N LEU A 691 27.38 -32.98 -6.62
CA LEU A 691 27.56 -33.34 -5.22
C LEU A 691 28.58 -32.41 -4.58
N GLU A 692 28.36 -32.07 -3.31
CA GLU A 692 29.27 -31.24 -2.54
C GLU A 692 29.65 -31.97 -1.25
N GLN A 693 30.94 -31.95 -0.94
CA GLN A 693 31.49 -32.55 0.26
C GLN A 693 32.44 -31.57 0.93
N THR A 694 32.32 -31.39 2.24
CA THR A 694 33.15 -30.42 2.97
C THR A 694 34.34 -31.11 3.65
N ILE A 695 35.50 -30.47 3.60
CA ILE A 695 36.74 -30.88 4.27
C ILE A 695 37.39 -29.70 5.01
N ALA A 696 38.34 -30.00 5.89
CA ALA A 696 39.13 -28.97 6.57
C ALA A 696 40.04 -28.24 5.56
N PRO A 697 40.42 -26.97 5.82
CA PRO A 697 41.47 -26.30 5.06
C PRO A 697 42.84 -26.94 5.33
N GLY A 698 43.66 -27.09 4.30
CA GLY A 698 44.94 -27.78 4.41
C GLY A 698 45.45 -28.31 3.07
N GLU A 699 46.58 -29.00 3.12
CA GLU A 699 47.08 -29.81 2.01
C GLU A 699 46.37 -31.17 2.05
N HIS A 700 45.66 -31.50 0.97
CA HIS A 700 44.90 -32.74 0.86
C HIS A 700 45.17 -33.41 -0.48
N HIS A 701 45.31 -34.73 -0.48
CA HIS A 701 45.38 -35.55 -1.67
C HIS A 701 43.97 -36.01 -2.06
N VAL A 702 43.40 -35.43 -3.12
CA VAL A 702 42.01 -35.66 -3.53
C VAL A 702 41.97 -36.54 -4.77
N LYS A 703 41.25 -37.66 -4.68
CA LYS A 703 41.11 -38.63 -5.75
C LYS A 703 39.65 -38.98 -6.00
N LEU A 704 39.17 -38.78 -7.24
CA LEU A 704 37.84 -39.20 -7.68
C LEU A 704 38.00 -40.40 -8.64
N GLN A 705 37.33 -41.52 -8.36
CA GLN A 705 37.42 -42.72 -9.18
C GLN A 705 36.08 -43.48 -9.28
N TYR A 706 35.89 -44.22 -10.37
CA TYR A 706 34.92 -45.31 -10.43
C TYR A 706 35.60 -46.63 -10.06
N ALA A 707 34.96 -47.44 -9.21
CA ALA A 707 35.44 -48.75 -8.80
C ALA A 707 34.32 -49.79 -8.89
N THR A 708 34.65 -51.02 -9.28
CA THR A 708 33.70 -52.15 -9.30
C THR A 708 33.64 -52.84 -7.93
N ASP A 709 32.54 -53.52 -7.62
CA ASP A 709 32.47 -54.41 -6.46
C ASP A 709 32.53 -55.91 -6.88
N PRO A 710 33.52 -56.70 -6.43
CA PRO A 710 34.73 -56.31 -5.69
C PRO A 710 35.75 -55.60 -6.60
N ALA A 711 36.62 -54.78 -5.99
CA ALA A 711 37.49 -53.71 -6.56
C ALA A 711 38.55 -54.13 -7.61
N SER A 712 38.16 -54.93 -8.60
CA SER A 712 38.99 -55.44 -9.68
C SER A 712 39.30 -54.39 -10.75
N LEU A 713 38.38 -53.45 -11.01
CA LEU A 713 38.58 -52.38 -12.00
C LEU A 713 38.41 -51.00 -11.34
N LYS A 714 39.39 -50.12 -11.56
CA LYS A 714 39.41 -48.73 -11.07
C LYS A 714 39.68 -47.77 -12.23
N LEU A 715 38.77 -46.83 -12.46
CA LEU A 715 38.95 -45.73 -13.40
C LEU A 715 39.09 -44.43 -12.62
N VAL A 716 40.27 -43.80 -12.67
CA VAL A 716 40.53 -42.56 -11.95
C VAL A 716 40.15 -41.38 -12.85
N LEU A 717 39.28 -40.50 -12.34
CA LEU A 717 38.81 -39.30 -13.04
C LEU A 717 39.60 -38.06 -12.64
N PHE A 718 40.06 -38.00 -11.39
CA PHE A 718 40.83 -36.91 -10.82
C PHE A 718 41.78 -37.46 -9.75
N ASP A 719 43.03 -37.00 -9.72
CA ASP A 719 44.05 -37.45 -8.76
C ASP A 719 45.11 -36.35 -8.58
N GLU A 720 44.89 -35.42 -7.64
CA GLU A 720 45.81 -34.32 -7.39
C GLU A 720 45.95 -33.99 -5.90
N THR A 721 47.15 -33.58 -5.50
CA THR A 721 47.40 -32.92 -4.20
C THR A 721 47.19 -31.43 -4.36
N ALA A 722 46.23 -30.87 -3.62
CA ALA A 722 45.93 -29.45 -3.63
C ALA A 722 46.08 -28.83 -2.24
N VAL A 723 46.70 -27.65 -2.18
CA VAL A 723 46.74 -26.81 -0.97
C VAL A 723 45.51 -25.91 -0.97
N LEU A 724 44.53 -26.25 -0.14
CA LEU A 724 43.19 -25.67 -0.16
C LEU A 724 43.02 -24.64 0.95
N LYS A 725 42.66 -23.41 0.55
CA LYS A 725 42.46 -22.28 1.46
C LYS A 725 41.05 -22.28 2.07
N PRO A 726 40.85 -21.69 3.26
CA PRO A 726 39.51 -21.56 3.85
C PRO A 726 38.53 -20.89 2.88
N GLY A 727 37.35 -21.48 2.72
CA GLY A 727 36.30 -20.99 1.82
C GLY A 727 36.50 -21.32 0.33
N GLN A 728 37.58 -21.99 -0.04
CA GLN A 728 37.82 -22.38 -1.44
C GLN A 728 36.89 -23.54 -1.85
N ILE A 729 36.37 -23.46 -3.07
CA ILE A 729 35.64 -24.55 -3.71
C ILE A 729 36.59 -25.18 -4.73
N LEU A 730 36.97 -26.44 -4.51
CA LEU A 730 37.69 -27.24 -5.49
C LEU A 730 36.67 -28.03 -6.30
N ARG A 731 36.53 -27.67 -7.58
CA ARG A 731 35.63 -28.37 -8.48
C ARG A 731 36.38 -29.50 -9.18
N LEU A 732 35.82 -30.71 -9.06
CA LEU A 732 36.28 -31.92 -9.70
C LEU A 732 35.45 -32.09 -10.98
N GLU A 733 35.97 -31.57 -12.09
CA GLU A 733 35.38 -31.74 -13.42
C GLU A 733 36.13 -32.82 -14.19
N PHE A 734 35.40 -33.57 -15.02
CA PHE A 734 35.97 -34.44 -16.03
C PHE A 734 35.63 -33.88 -17.40
N GLU A 735 36.61 -33.24 -18.07
CA GLU A 735 36.53 -32.96 -19.49
C GLU A 735 37.06 -34.16 -20.26
N ALA A 736 36.21 -34.79 -21.08
CA ALA A 736 36.74 -35.78 -22.01
C ALA A 736 37.78 -35.11 -22.92
N PRO A 737 38.92 -35.77 -23.21
CA PRO A 737 39.91 -35.21 -24.11
C PRO A 737 39.26 -34.83 -25.44
N ALA A 738 39.56 -33.64 -25.95
CA ALA A 738 38.96 -33.03 -27.15
C ALA A 738 39.18 -33.81 -28.47
N THR A 739 39.76 -35.00 -28.41
CA THR A 739 39.98 -35.90 -29.54
C THR A 739 39.63 -37.32 -29.12
N PRO A 740 38.80 -38.06 -29.88
CA PRO A 740 38.64 -39.49 -29.72
C PRO A 740 39.90 -40.18 -30.23
N GLY A 741 40.99 -40.10 -29.46
CA GLY A 741 42.13 -40.97 -29.61
C GLY A 741 41.69 -42.38 -29.25
N CYS A 742 41.77 -43.30 -30.21
CA CYS A 742 41.43 -44.71 -30.04
C CYS A 742 41.98 -45.27 -28.72
N LEU A 743 41.11 -45.54 -27.75
CA LEU A 743 41.35 -46.50 -26.67
C LEU A 743 41.22 -47.90 -27.28
N ARG A 744 42.24 -48.34 -28.04
CA ARG A 744 42.35 -49.73 -28.50
C ARG A 744 43.52 -50.49 -27.93
N ASP A 745 44.45 -49.83 -27.24
CA ASP A 745 45.58 -50.49 -26.59
C ASP A 745 45.90 -49.80 -25.27
N CYS A 746 45.35 -50.33 -24.17
CA CYS A 746 45.96 -50.25 -22.85
C CYS A 746 46.01 -51.69 -22.28
N PRO A 747 47.16 -52.13 -21.74
CA PRO A 747 47.42 -53.53 -21.35
C PRO A 747 46.59 -54.01 -20.16
#